data_AF-A0A3M0A558-F1
#
_entry.id   AF-A0A3M0A558-F1
#
_cell.length_a   1.000
_cell.length_b   1.000
_cell.length_c   1.000
_cell.angle_alpha   90.00
_cell.angle_beta   90.00
_cell.angle_gamma   90.00
#
_symmetry.space_group_name_H-M   'P 1'
#
loop_
_entity.id
_entity.type
_entity.pdbx_description
1 polymer ?
#
loop_
_entity_poly.entity_id
_entity_poly.type
_entity_poly.pdbx_seq_one_letter_code
_entity_poly.pdbx_strand_id
1 'polypeptide(L)'
;MEKLETNSKPKKIKYVAIGDDFSAGYNTKFGFFANGKKTVEGRVVGLGYPSFLASLIQNQTDLELESFDNFSMCTSNVKFWDSLIENNHKMLLNQSEKLDFIQALDWNSLNPFKNFFTSYFKNWNVENDDFKVVSEKIKEANFITVSLGFNDLIFNLPYDRFRQYIESGNKEKEGWVEIVKNLDTLFSKLTLDLSNFLKKLRSITSAKIVLVSYVKPLIYFDDIFNSFFPIYEEENKTIIDYFLSKLNMSLNKASKQINEVNFVNVCDEIFWKNHITFLAENIFSIWPTENGYKKVAFDLFTKLTLNSDELNELFKDKTFIKNHIENINYWLSQSTNKKIFNLNKAPQQIFKEIFGVNKNNNLLTISNIEHALVDLKSPYLSILPFLESFIWYSKENVQVIIEGFKSSKFLRKRTKYPSLNEVYKFLNDEKNAKEFFISFFKNGKLEKFTFLWQRTIIDEIHRGKKLDLQLFRSTFIDLVKSRQSLTYDVFKQLFNAKVIQDNKDIIKNIIDKFIKDATTTDILEFMFDLKINQKYLKIKTFVANMETFKELANFIVDSITTYSYGYAKLKSFDELWKHWIAKNKYNIIYLFDKLFLELINSENMNQTIDFIIENITSLVRLKNLDEKVSKSLRNTIESIFYSLKENPAYLNRTFNKLLKKVQKINLYDVLLNKKPIKKIFSWKSFVDFRDIFFVTFKIYRKILKIKWIIRENKI
;
A
#
# COMPACT_ATOMS: atom_id res chain seq x y z
N MET A 1 15.86 13.14 -66.65
CA MET A 1 15.11 12.02 -66.05
C MET A 1 16.11 10.88 -65.85
N GLU A 2 16.83 10.89 -64.74
CA GLU A 2 17.61 9.74 -64.27
C GLU A 2 17.00 9.33 -62.95
N LYS A 3 16.33 8.16 -62.94
CA LYS A 3 15.91 7.50 -61.72
C LYS A 3 17.17 6.97 -61.04
N LEU A 4 17.65 7.69 -60.03
CA LEU A 4 18.54 7.13 -59.02
C LEU A 4 17.68 6.21 -58.13
N GLU A 5 17.52 4.96 -58.55
CA GLU A 5 17.10 3.87 -57.66
C GLU A 5 18.25 3.57 -56.69
N THR A 6 18.31 4.27 -55.55
CA THR A 6 19.13 3.82 -54.42
C THR A 6 18.44 2.64 -53.76
N ASN A 7 18.62 1.46 -54.35
CA ASN A 7 18.15 0.18 -53.84
C ASN A 7 19.05 -0.30 -52.69
N SER A 8 19.17 0.48 -51.61
CA SER A 8 19.85 0.02 -50.39
C SER A 8 18.91 -0.90 -49.62
N LYS A 9 19.26 -2.19 -49.50
CA LYS A 9 18.51 -3.14 -48.67
C LYS A 9 18.35 -2.59 -47.25
N PRO A 10 17.16 -2.72 -46.62
CA PRO A 10 16.92 -2.21 -45.28
C PRO A 10 17.89 -2.85 -44.28
N LYS A 11 18.33 -2.08 -43.29
CA LYS A 11 19.25 -2.57 -42.26
C LYS A 11 18.52 -3.52 -41.34
N LYS A 12 18.97 -4.79 -41.29
CA LYS A 12 18.41 -5.80 -40.39
C LYS A 12 18.76 -5.54 -38.94
N ILE A 13 17.75 -5.55 -38.08
CA ILE A 13 17.85 -5.33 -36.63
C ILE A 13 17.43 -6.59 -35.89
N LYS A 14 18.33 -7.14 -35.08
CA LYS A 14 18.09 -8.22 -34.11
C LYS A 14 18.11 -7.60 -32.72
N TYR A 15 16.92 -7.34 -32.19
CA TYR A 15 16.75 -6.53 -31.00
C TYR A 15 16.51 -7.40 -29.77
N VAL A 16 17.34 -7.23 -28.75
CA VAL A 16 17.10 -7.81 -27.42
C VAL A 16 16.94 -6.70 -26.38
N ALA A 17 15.91 -6.80 -25.55
CA ALA A 17 15.77 -5.93 -24.39
C ALA A 17 15.99 -6.72 -23.09
N ILE A 18 16.79 -6.16 -22.20
CA ILE A 18 17.05 -6.71 -20.87
C ILE A 18 16.87 -5.63 -19.81
N GLY A 19 16.60 -6.04 -18.58
CA GLY A 19 16.38 -5.10 -17.49
C GLY A 19 15.35 -5.57 -16.48
N ASP A 20 14.80 -4.61 -15.75
CA ASP A 20 13.88 -4.83 -14.65
C ASP A 20 12.39 -4.65 -15.02
N ASP A 21 11.54 -4.47 -14.00
CA ASP A 21 10.10 -4.26 -14.10
C ASP A 21 9.72 -3.15 -15.09
N PHE A 22 10.55 -2.11 -15.21
CA PHE A 22 10.28 -0.99 -16.10
C PHE A 22 10.33 -1.42 -17.57
N SER A 23 11.40 -2.10 -17.99
CA SER A 23 11.53 -2.64 -19.34
C SER A 23 10.67 -3.87 -19.61
N ALA A 24 10.31 -4.63 -18.57
CA ALA A 24 9.32 -5.70 -18.65
C ALA A 24 7.91 -5.17 -19.01
N GLY A 25 7.69 -3.87 -18.88
CA GLY A 25 6.41 -3.25 -19.17
C GLY A 25 5.38 -3.54 -18.09
N TYR A 26 5.80 -3.65 -16.82
CA TYR A 26 4.88 -3.90 -15.72
C TYR A 26 3.83 -2.78 -15.65
N ASN A 27 2.56 -3.16 -15.73
CA ASN A 27 1.48 -2.20 -15.85
C ASN A 27 0.38 -2.54 -14.84
N THR A 28 0.13 -1.60 -13.94
CA THR A 28 -0.81 -1.73 -12.83
C THR A 28 -2.28 -1.79 -13.24
N LYS A 29 -2.61 -1.58 -14.51
CA LYS A 29 -3.96 -1.89 -15.01
C LYS A 29 -4.16 -3.38 -15.26
N PHE A 30 -3.10 -4.11 -15.59
CA PHE A 30 -3.15 -5.57 -15.74
C PHE A 30 -2.71 -6.27 -14.45
N GLY A 31 -1.73 -5.70 -13.74
CA GLY A 31 -1.09 -6.31 -12.58
C GLY A 31 -0.03 -7.35 -12.92
N PHE A 32 0.49 -7.29 -14.15
CA PHE A 32 1.48 -8.21 -14.69
C PHE A 32 2.46 -7.46 -15.61
N PHE A 33 3.61 -8.08 -15.86
CA PHE A 33 4.53 -7.65 -16.90
C PHE A 33 3.95 -7.92 -18.29
N ALA A 34 4.23 -7.02 -19.23
CA ALA A 34 3.73 -7.07 -20.59
C ALA A 34 4.88 -7.23 -21.59
N ASN A 35 5.79 -8.18 -21.28
CA ASN A 35 6.92 -8.51 -22.13
C ASN A 35 6.49 -8.83 -23.56
N GLY A 36 7.40 -8.55 -24.48
CA GLY A 36 7.17 -8.65 -25.91
C GLY A 36 8.18 -9.51 -26.64
N LYS A 37 7.74 -10.02 -27.78
CA LYS A 37 8.60 -10.65 -28.77
C LYS A 37 8.04 -10.42 -30.17
N LYS A 38 8.85 -10.68 -31.20
CA LYS A 38 8.33 -10.83 -32.57
C LYS A 38 7.85 -12.27 -32.76
N THR A 39 6.60 -12.44 -33.16
CA THR A 39 6.00 -13.77 -33.40
C THR A 39 6.49 -14.38 -34.71
N VAL A 40 6.21 -15.67 -34.91
CA VAL A 40 6.52 -16.40 -36.15
C VAL A 40 5.78 -15.78 -37.35
N GLU A 41 4.57 -15.24 -37.14
CA GLU A 41 3.82 -14.48 -38.16
C GLU A 41 4.37 -13.07 -38.39
N GLY A 42 5.49 -12.71 -37.77
CA GLY A 42 6.18 -11.44 -37.95
C GLY A 42 5.58 -10.27 -37.17
N ARG A 43 4.62 -10.48 -36.27
CA ARG A 43 3.99 -9.40 -35.49
C ARG A 43 4.76 -9.13 -34.21
N VAL A 44 4.91 -7.88 -33.80
CA VAL A 44 5.43 -7.53 -32.47
C VAL A 44 4.30 -7.63 -31.44
N VAL A 45 4.57 -8.32 -30.33
CA VAL A 45 3.67 -8.40 -29.16
C VAL A 45 4.22 -7.71 -27.91
N GLY A 46 3.38 -7.56 -26.88
CA GLY A 46 3.71 -6.89 -25.61
C GLY A 46 3.38 -5.40 -25.58
N LEU A 47 3.41 -4.81 -24.38
CA LEU A 47 3.01 -3.40 -24.13
C LEU A 47 4.06 -2.60 -23.34
N GLY A 48 5.26 -3.14 -23.13
CA GLY A 48 6.38 -2.38 -22.58
C GLY A 48 7.01 -1.44 -23.61
N TYR A 49 7.84 -0.49 -23.15
CA TYR A 49 8.57 0.39 -24.07
C TYR A 49 9.41 -0.39 -25.10
N PRO A 50 10.02 -1.56 -24.78
CA PRO A 50 10.73 -2.33 -25.79
C PRO A 50 9.84 -2.78 -26.94
N SER A 51 8.60 -3.19 -26.67
CA SER A 51 7.64 -3.61 -27.71
C SER A 51 7.23 -2.45 -28.60
N PHE A 52 6.98 -1.27 -28.03
CA PHE A 52 6.68 -0.08 -28.82
C PHE A 52 7.89 0.36 -29.66
N LEU A 53 9.11 0.27 -29.12
CA LEU A 53 10.34 0.55 -29.87
C LEU A 53 10.52 -0.43 -31.04
N ALA A 54 10.32 -1.73 -30.80
CA ALA A 54 10.38 -2.76 -31.83
C ALA A 54 9.36 -2.49 -32.94
N SER A 55 8.13 -2.08 -32.57
CA SER A 55 7.09 -1.71 -33.53
C SER A 55 7.48 -0.48 -34.37
N LEU A 56 8.11 0.53 -33.75
CA LEU A 56 8.63 1.69 -34.48
C LEU A 56 9.72 1.30 -35.47
N ILE A 57 10.65 0.43 -35.08
CA ILE A 57 11.70 -0.11 -35.96
C ILE A 57 11.07 -0.87 -37.13
N GLN A 58 10.10 -1.75 -36.85
CA GLN A 58 9.41 -2.56 -37.86
C GLN A 58 8.66 -1.70 -38.90
N ASN A 59 8.16 -0.54 -38.49
CA ASN A 59 7.37 0.34 -39.36
C ASN A 59 8.22 1.31 -40.20
N GLN A 60 9.56 1.23 -40.13
CA GLN A 60 10.43 2.03 -41.01
C GLN A 60 10.77 1.30 -42.29
N THR A 61 10.85 2.04 -43.40
CA THR A 61 11.26 1.50 -44.71
C THR A 61 12.75 1.20 -44.78
N ASP A 62 13.57 1.95 -44.03
CA ASP A 62 15.04 1.82 -44.04
C ASP A 62 15.56 0.73 -43.08
N LEU A 63 14.68 0.18 -42.23
CA LEU A 63 15.01 -0.81 -41.21
C LEU A 63 14.17 -2.06 -41.40
N GLU A 64 14.72 -3.22 -41.06
CA GLU A 64 13.99 -4.49 -41.04
C GLU A 64 14.15 -5.11 -39.65
N LEU A 65 13.05 -5.22 -38.88
CA LEU A 65 13.09 -5.93 -37.61
C LEU A 65 13.14 -7.45 -37.88
N GLU A 66 14.32 -8.06 -37.79
CA GLU A 66 14.53 -9.48 -38.04
C GLU A 66 14.02 -10.33 -36.86
N SER A 67 14.45 -9.99 -35.64
CA SER A 67 14.02 -10.62 -34.39
C SER A 67 13.85 -9.58 -33.27
N PHE A 68 12.97 -9.90 -32.32
CA PHE A 68 12.79 -9.13 -31.10
C PHE A 68 12.44 -10.05 -29.93
N ASP A 69 13.21 -9.96 -28.84
CA ASP A 69 12.95 -10.67 -27.59
C ASP A 69 13.16 -9.71 -26.39
N ASN A 70 12.12 -9.51 -25.58
CA ASN A 70 12.23 -8.76 -24.32
C ASN A 70 12.37 -9.71 -23.14
N PHE A 71 13.61 -9.96 -22.72
CA PHE A 71 13.93 -10.80 -21.58
C PHE A 71 13.91 -10.04 -20.24
N SER A 72 13.48 -8.79 -20.19
CA SER A 72 13.43 -8.01 -18.95
C SER A 72 12.58 -8.70 -17.88
N MET A 73 13.09 -8.86 -16.66
CA MET A 73 12.43 -9.63 -15.61
C MET A 73 12.10 -8.76 -14.39
N CYS A 74 10.89 -8.89 -13.88
CA CYS A 74 10.46 -8.20 -12.66
C CYS A 74 11.35 -8.54 -11.45
N THR A 75 11.58 -7.57 -10.56
CA THR A 75 12.46 -7.66 -9.39
C THR A 75 13.94 -7.98 -9.69
N SER A 76 14.32 -8.07 -10.97
CA SER A 76 15.71 -8.31 -11.34
C SER A 76 16.60 -7.12 -10.98
N ASN A 77 17.88 -7.42 -10.79
CA ASN A 77 18.91 -6.47 -10.37
C ASN A 77 20.23 -6.82 -11.09
N VAL A 78 21.27 -6.00 -10.93
CA VAL A 78 22.54 -6.18 -11.66
C VAL A 78 23.13 -7.58 -11.45
N LYS A 79 23.17 -8.05 -10.21
CA LYS A 79 23.73 -9.36 -9.85
C LYS A 79 22.96 -10.54 -10.47
N PHE A 80 21.64 -10.41 -10.60
CA PHE A 80 20.82 -11.43 -11.25
C PHE A 80 21.10 -11.51 -12.75
N TRP A 81 21.23 -10.37 -13.40
CA TRP A 81 21.58 -10.32 -14.83
C TRP A 81 22.99 -10.83 -15.11
N ASP A 82 23.96 -10.55 -14.24
CA ASP A 82 25.29 -11.18 -14.30
C ASP A 82 25.18 -12.71 -14.33
N SER A 83 24.34 -13.30 -13.47
CA SER A 83 24.17 -14.75 -13.40
C SER A 83 23.51 -15.36 -14.65
N LEU A 84 22.58 -14.64 -15.29
CA LEU A 84 21.93 -15.06 -16.53
C LEU A 84 22.89 -14.96 -17.73
N ILE A 85 23.65 -13.87 -17.84
CA ILE A 85 24.61 -13.64 -18.92
C ILE A 85 25.73 -14.68 -18.90
N GLU A 86 26.25 -14.98 -17.71
CA GLU A 86 27.30 -15.98 -17.52
C GLU A 86 26.77 -17.41 -17.58
N ASN A 87 25.44 -17.60 -17.58
CA ASN A 87 24.77 -18.89 -17.39
C ASN A 87 25.34 -19.64 -16.17
N ASN A 88 25.55 -18.91 -15.07
CA ASN A 88 26.22 -19.41 -13.88
C ASN A 88 25.23 -20.10 -12.95
N HIS A 89 25.15 -21.43 -13.04
CA HIS A 89 24.19 -22.24 -12.27
C HIS A 89 24.25 -21.96 -10.77
N LYS A 90 25.44 -21.87 -10.19
CA LYS A 90 25.61 -21.60 -8.74
C LYS A 90 25.05 -20.24 -8.35
N MET A 91 25.29 -19.21 -9.16
CA MET A 91 24.75 -17.86 -8.89
C MET A 91 23.24 -17.76 -9.12
N LEU A 92 22.69 -18.53 -10.07
CA LEU A 92 21.27 -18.62 -10.33
C LEU A 92 20.54 -19.38 -9.21
N LEU A 93 21.09 -20.51 -8.74
CA LEU A 93 20.56 -21.26 -7.59
C LEU A 93 20.54 -20.41 -6.32
N ASN A 94 21.56 -19.59 -6.10
CA ASN A 94 21.59 -18.63 -4.97
C ASN A 94 20.54 -17.51 -5.08
N GLN A 95 19.89 -17.38 -6.23
CA GLN A 95 18.84 -16.41 -6.53
C GLN A 95 17.55 -17.10 -7.01
N SER A 96 17.35 -18.37 -6.64
CA SER A 96 16.20 -19.18 -7.08
C SER A 96 14.88 -18.51 -6.72
N GLU A 97 14.84 -17.77 -5.62
CA GLU A 97 13.63 -17.08 -5.18
C GLU A 97 13.12 -16.02 -6.18
N LYS A 98 14.02 -15.41 -6.96
CA LYS A 98 13.63 -14.49 -8.04
C LYS A 98 13.06 -15.29 -9.22
N LEU A 99 13.63 -16.45 -9.53
CA LEU A 99 13.12 -17.33 -10.57
C LEU A 99 11.71 -17.83 -10.21
N ASP A 100 11.51 -18.26 -8.96
CA ASP A 100 10.21 -18.69 -8.45
C ASP A 100 9.18 -17.55 -8.52
N PHE A 101 9.58 -16.33 -8.16
CA PHE A 101 8.74 -15.13 -8.29
C PHE A 101 8.31 -14.88 -9.75
N ILE A 102 9.27 -14.91 -10.70
CA ILE A 102 8.99 -14.65 -12.11
C ILE A 102 8.12 -15.77 -12.68
N GLN A 103 8.39 -17.03 -12.34
CA GLN A 103 7.61 -18.19 -12.75
C GLN A 103 6.16 -18.10 -12.24
N ALA A 104 5.97 -17.76 -10.97
CA ALA A 104 4.63 -17.62 -10.38
C ALA A 104 3.78 -16.57 -11.10
N LEU A 105 4.39 -15.46 -11.52
CA LEU A 105 3.71 -14.44 -12.33
C LEU A 105 3.48 -14.90 -13.77
N ASP A 106 4.45 -15.59 -14.39
CA ASP A 106 4.32 -16.12 -15.75
C ASP A 106 3.19 -17.16 -15.87
N TRP A 107 2.99 -17.98 -14.84
CA TRP A 107 1.95 -19.03 -14.82
C TRP A 107 0.60 -18.57 -14.28
N ASN A 108 0.51 -17.36 -13.74
CA ASN A 108 -0.71 -16.91 -13.08
C ASN A 108 -1.91 -16.94 -14.06
N SER A 109 -3.00 -17.59 -13.64
CA SER A 109 -4.20 -17.75 -14.48
C SER A 109 -4.85 -16.43 -14.91
N LEU A 110 -4.66 -15.36 -14.13
CA LEU A 110 -5.16 -14.02 -14.42
C LEU A 110 -4.21 -13.21 -15.32
N ASN A 111 -3.00 -13.70 -15.59
CA ASN A 111 -2.03 -12.99 -16.42
C ASN A 111 -2.42 -13.07 -17.91
N PRO A 112 -2.73 -11.92 -18.56
CA PRO A 112 -3.05 -11.91 -19.98
C PRO A 112 -1.84 -12.21 -20.88
N PHE A 113 -0.62 -12.13 -20.34
CA PHE A 113 0.65 -12.43 -20.99
C PHE A 113 1.29 -13.72 -20.46
N LYS A 114 0.50 -14.62 -19.86
CA LYS A 114 1.00 -15.86 -19.25
C LYS A 114 1.80 -16.71 -20.24
N ASN A 115 2.71 -17.52 -19.69
CA ASN A 115 3.61 -18.43 -20.41
C ASN A 115 4.58 -17.74 -21.38
N PHE A 116 4.84 -16.43 -21.21
CA PHE A 116 5.85 -15.73 -22.00
C PHE A 116 7.22 -16.35 -21.77
N PHE A 117 7.67 -16.41 -20.52
CA PHE A 117 8.98 -16.96 -20.17
C PHE A 117 9.02 -18.47 -20.31
N THR A 118 7.92 -19.17 -20.00
CA THR A 118 7.82 -20.63 -20.19
C THR A 118 7.99 -21.05 -21.65
N SER A 119 7.70 -20.16 -22.61
CA SER A 119 8.00 -20.42 -24.02
C SER A 119 9.51 -20.47 -24.34
N TYR A 120 10.36 -19.97 -23.44
CA TYR A 120 11.81 -20.03 -23.49
C TYR A 120 12.39 -21.03 -22.48
N PHE A 121 11.97 -20.95 -21.22
CA PHE A 121 12.47 -21.73 -20.07
C PHE A 121 11.58 -22.94 -19.81
N LYS A 122 11.68 -23.96 -20.66
CA LYS A 122 10.70 -25.06 -20.71
C LYS A 122 10.40 -25.70 -19.35
N ASN A 123 11.42 -26.06 -18.57
CA ASN A 123 11.26 -26.71 -17.26
C ASN A 123 11.69 -25.83 -16.08
N TRP A 124 12.11 -24.58 -16.36
CA TRP A 124 12.70 -23.66 -15.38
C TRP A 124 13.83 -24.30 -14.55
N ASN A 125 14.54 -25.26 -15.12
CA ASN A 125 15.59 -26.01 -14.41
C ASN A 125 16.95 -25.35 -14.64
N VAL A 126 17.51 -24.79 -13.56
CA VAL A 126 18.82 -24.12 -13.56
C VAL A 126 19.95 -25.08 -13.97
N GLU A 127 19.90 -26.35 -13.58
CA GLU A 127 20.96 -27.33 -13.86
C GLU A 127 20.94 -27.83 -15.31
N ASN A 128 19.79 -27.73 -16.00
CA ASN A 128 19.61 -28.21 -17.38
C ASN A 128 19.83 -27.11 -18.44
N ASP A 129 20.50 -26.01 -18.11
CA ASP A 129 20.75 -24.89 -19.02
C ASP A 129 19.47 -24.23 -19.59
N ASP A 130 18.32 -24.36 -18.92
CA ASP A 130 17.05 -23.78 -19.43
C ASP A 130 17.14 -22.26 -19.64
N PHE A 131 18.01 -21.57 -18.90
CA PHE A 131 18.22 -20.11 -18.98
C PHE A 131 19.29 -19.69 -19.97
N LYS A 132 20.06 -20.63 -20.53
CA LYS A 132 21.18 -20.36 -21.45
C LYS A 132 20.73 -19.59 -22.70
N VAL A 133 19.48 -19.81 -23.12
CA VAL A 133 18.83 -19.11 -24.24
C VAL A 133 18.92 -17.58 -24.13
N VAL A 134 18.94 -17.02 -22.91
CA VAL A 134 19.11 -15.57 -22.70
C VAL A 134 20.48 -15.11 -23.23
N SER A 135 21.55 -15.80 -22.82
CA SER A 135 22.92 -15.48 -23.25
C SER A 135 23.12 -15.70 -24.76
N GLU A 136 22.48 -16.74 -25.32
CA GLU A 136 22.52 -17.04 -26.76
C GLU A 136 21.85 -15.94 -27.58
N LYS A 137 20.66 -15.48 -27.17
CA LYS A 137 19.97 -14.39 -27.84
C LYS A 137 20.70 -13.06 -27.74
N ILE A 138 21.35 -12.78 -26.61
CA ILE A 138 22.22 -11.60 -26.47
C ILE A 138 23.40 -11.64 -27.44
N LYS A 139 24.02 -12.81 -27.63
CA LYS A 139 25.12 -13.01 -28.60
C LYS A 139 24.66 -12.80 -30.05
N GLU A 140 23.45 -13.24 -30.38
CA GLU A 140 22.85 -13.10 -31.72
C GLU A 140 22.38 -11.68 -32.04
N ALA A 141 22.12 -10.86 -31.02
CA ALA A 141 21.59 -9.51 -31.18
C ALA A 141 22.62 -8.56 -31.80
N ASN A 142 22.13 -7.56 -32.53
CA ASN A 142 22.94 -6.43 -33.01
C ASN A 142 22.52 -5.08 -32.40
N PHE A 143 21.41 -5.07 -31.67
CA PHE A 143 20.91 -3.93 -30.93
C PHE A 143 20.36 -4.40 -29.57
N ILE A 144 20.79 -3.77 -28.49
CA ILE A 144 20.38 -4.12 -27.13
C ILE A 144 19.97 -2.87 -26.36
N THR A 145 18.82 -2.91 -25.69
CA THR A 145 18.45 -1.91 -24.69
C THR A 145 18.54 -2.52 -23.29
N VAL A 146 18.96 -1.69 -22.34
CA VAL A 146 19.13 -2.08 -20.94
C VAL A 146 18.48 -1.04 -20.03
N SER A 147 17.49 -1.44 -19.23
CA SER A 147 16.96 -0.65 -18.10
C SER A 147 17.18 -1.42 -16.80
N LEU A 148 18.30 -1.16 -16.13
CA LEU A 148 18.67 -1.90 -14.92
C LEU A 148 19.26 -0.97 -13.85
N GLY A 149 19.05 -1.29 -12.58
CA GLY A 149 19.61 -0.54 -11.44
C GLY A 149 18.59 0.14 -10.53
N PHE A 150 17.32 0.27 -10.91
CA PHE A 150 16.32 0.87 -10.02
C PHE A 150 16.05 -0.02 -8.79
N ASN A 151 15.89 -1.33 -9.01
CA ASN A 151 15.70 -2.30 -7.94
C ASN A 151 16.93 -2.44 -7.02
N ASP A 152 18.14 -2.33 -7.57
CA ASP A 152 19.38 -2.30 -6.79
C ASP A 152 19.41 -1.14 -5.77
N LEU A 153 18.71 -0.04 -6.06
CA LEU A 153 18.59 1.10 -5.15
C LEU A 153 17.40 0.97 -4.20
N ILE A 154 16.20 0.75 -4.72
CA ILE A 154 14.96 0.76 -3.93
C ILE A 154 15.05 -0.23 -2.78
N PHE A 155 15.47 -1.47 -3.04
CA PHE A 155 15.55 -2.48 -1.98
C PHE A 155 16.67 -2.23 -0.96
N ASN A 156 17.62 -1.34 -1.26
CA ASN A 156 18.74 -1.01 -0.38
C ASN A 156 18.66 0.41 0.22
N LEU A 157 17.56 1.14 0.03
CA LEU A 157 17.37 2.46 0.61
C LEU A 157 17.46 2.40 2.15
N PRO A 158 18.02 3.42 2.82
CA PRO A 158 18.12 3.47 4.28
C PRO A 158 16.77 3.83 4.93
N TYR A 159 15.74 3.00 4.73
CA TYR A 159 14.37 3.22 5.19
C TYR A 159 14.27 3.53 6.68
N ASP A 160 15.07 2.87 7.51
CA ASP A 160 15.12 3.12 8.94
C ASP A 160 15.55 4.54 9.29
N ARG A 161 16.52 5.10 8.55
CA ARG A 161 17.02 6.46 8.75
C ARG A 161 16.02 7.49 8.26
N PHE A 162 15.44 7.28 7.07
CA PHE A 162 14.34 8.11 6.57
C PHE A 162 13.21 8.22 7.59
N ARG A 163 12.82 7.09 8.18
CA ARG A 163 11.79 7.06 9.22
C ARG A 163 12.23 7.81 10.48
N GLN A 164 13.42 7.54 11.01
CA GLN A 164 13.92 8.22 12.23
C GLN A 164 13.92 9.74 12.04
N TYR A 165 14.32 10.21 10.87
CA TYR A 165 14.30 11.62 10.51
C TYR A 165 12.88 12.22 10.49
N ILE A 166 11.91 11.53 9.87
CA ILE A 166 10.51 11.97 9.85
C ILE A 166 9.95 12.05 11.28
N GLU A 167 10.27 11.08 12.13
CA GLU A 167 9.75 11.00 13.49
C GLU A 167 10.36 12.03 14.44
N SER A 168 11.59 12.52 14.18
CA SER A 168 12.17 13.64 14.93
C SER A 168 11.51 14.98 14.59
N GLY A 169 10.53 14.98 13.67
CA GLY A 169 9.85 16.18 13.19
C GLY A 169 10.76 17.04 12.32
N ASN A 170 11.69 16.39 11.59
CA ASN A 170 12.64 17.02 10.66
C ASN A 170 13.60 18.01 11.35
N LYS A 171 13.79 17.89 12.68
CA LYS A 171 14.62 18.83 13.46
C LYS A 171 16.11 18.50 13.44
N GLU A 172 16.48 17.28 13.06
CA GLU A 172 17.86 16.80 13.12
C GLU A 172 18.55 16.96 11.75
N LYS A 173 19.16 18.14 11.50
CA LYS A 173 19.91 18.40 10.25
C LYS A 173 20.99 17.33 9.98
N GLU A 174 21.63 16.80 11.03
CA GLU A 174 22.62 15.73 10.95
C GLU A 174 22.03 14.42 10.38
N GLY A 175 20.80 14.05 10.76
CA GLY A 175 20.13 12.85 10.26
C GLY A 175 19.83 12.93 8.76
N TRP A 176 19.53 14.13 8.25
CA TRP A 176 19.37 14.35 6.81
C TRP A 176 20.70 14.19 6.05
N VAL A 177 21.79 14.75 6.58
CA VAL A 177 23.13 14.61 5.98
C VAL A 177 23.57 13.14 5.91
N GLU A 178 23.29 12.36 6.96
CA GLU A 178 23.59 10.92 6.98
C GLU A 178 22.80 10.15 5.91
N ILE A 179 21.51 10.47 5.74
CA ILE A 179 20.67 9.88 4.68
C ILE A 179 21.30 10.14 3.31
N VAL A 180 21.66 11.39 3.01
CA VAL A 180 22.28 11.76 1.72
C VAL A 180 23.60 11.02 1.51
N LYS A 181 24.47 10.95 2.53
CA LYS A 181 25.73 10.19 2.45
C LYS A 181 25.53 8.71 2.16
N ASN A 182 24.51 8.09 2.76
CA ASN A 182 24.17 6.70 2.49
C ASN A 182 23.66 6.52 1.06
N LEU A 183 22.84 7.45 0.57
CA LEU A 183 22.40 7.45 -0.83
C LEU A 183 23.59 7.56 -1.79
N ASP A 184 24.50 8.52 -1.59
CA ASP A 184 25.69 8.66 -2.44
C ASP A 184 26.56 7.39 -2.45
N THR A 185 26.64 6.69 -1.32
CA THR A 185 27.34 5.39 -1.22
C THR A 185 26.64 4.32 -2.07
N LEU A 186 25.30 4.24 -2.00
CA LEU A 186 24.50 3.31 -2.81
C LEU A 186 24.66 3.61 -4.31
N PHE A 187 24.60 4.88 -4.73
CA PHE A 187 24.79 5.27 -6.13
C PHE A 187 26.21 4.98 -6.63
N SER A 188 27.23 5.16 -5.78
CA SER A 188 28.62 4.84 -6.11
C SER A 188 28.79 3.34 -6.34
N LYS A 189 28.21 2.51 -5.46
CA LYS A 189 28.19 1.05 -5.62
C LYS A 189 27.46 0.63 -6.89
N LEU A 190 26.26 1.17 -7.13
CA LEU A 190 25.48 0.89 -8.35
C LEU A 190 26.29 1.21 -9.60
N THR A 191 26.99 2.35 -9.63
CA THR A 191 27.81 2.76 -10.79
C THR A 191 28.91 1.72 -11.07
N LEU A 192 29.56 1.21 -10.03
CA LEU A 192 30.60 0.17 -10.14
C LEU A 192 30.00 -1.15 -10.66
N ASP A 193 28.90 -1.59 -10.05
CA ASP A 193 28.23 -2.85 -10.40
C ASP A 193 27.74 -2.82 -11.84
N LEU A 194 27.08 -1.74 -12.27
CA LEU A 194 26.67 -1.53 -13.67
C LEU A 194 27.86 -1.52 -14.63
N SER A 195 28.97 -0.87 -14.26
CA SER A 195 30.15 -0.83 -15.13
C SER A 195 30.76 -2.22 -15.32
N ASN A 196 30.78 -3.04 -14.27
CA ASN A 196 31.25 -4.42 -14.35
C ASN A 196 30.30 -5.30 -15.18
N PHE A 197 28.99 -5.17 -14.96
CA PHE A 197 27.98 -5.83 -15.77
C PHE A 197 28.11 -5.49 -17.25
N LEU A 198 28.29 -4.21 -17.59
CA LEU A 198 28.46 -3.78 -18.98
C LEU A 198 29.74 -4.32 -19.62
N LYS A 199 30.84 -4.48 -18.86
CA LYS A 199 32.05 -5.15 -19.35
C LYS A 199 31.77 -6.61 -19.71
N LYS A 200 31.03 -7.33 -18.85
CA LYS A 200 30.65 -8.73 -19.07
C LYS A 200 29.67 -8.87 -20.24
N LEU A 201 28.67 -8.00 -20.33
CA LEU A 201 27.75 -7.96 -21.46
C LEU A 201 28.52 -7.70 -22.77
N ARG A 202 29.42 -6.71 -22.78
CA ARG A 202 30.24 -6.38 -23.95
C ARG A 202 31.20 -7.51 -24.35
N SER A 203 31.67 -8.34 -23.42
CA SER A 203 32.57 -9.45 -23.75
C SER A 203 31.87 -10.59 -24.51
N ILE A 204 30.54 -10.67 -24.46
CA ILE A 204 29.77 -11.69 -25.17
C ILE A 204 29.04 -11.17 -26.43
N THR A 205 28.96 -9.86 -26.66
CA THR A 205 28.24 -9.31 -27.82
C THR A 205 28.90 -8.06 -28.41
N SER A 206 28.82 -7.95 -29.74
CA SER A 206 29.22 -6.76 -30.51
C SER A 206 28.05 -5.80 -30.78
N ALA A 207 26.86 -6.07 -30.23
CA ALA A 207 25.66 -5.25 -30.42
C ALA A 207 25.86 -3.78 -30.01
N LYS A 208 25.13 -2.86 -30.63
CA LYS A 208 24.99 -1.50 -30.09
C LYS A 208 24.14 -1.56 -28.82
N ILE A 209 24.70 -1.18 -27.67
CA ILE A 209 24.02 -1.23 -26.37
C ILE A 209 23.56 0.18 -26.00
N VAL A 210 22.31 0.29 -25.55
CA VAL A 210 21.72 1.53 -25.05
C VAL A 210 21.21 1.33 -23.63
N LEU A 211 21.83 2.01 -22.66
CA LEU A 211 21.24 2.19 -21.35
C LEU A 211 20.08 3.19 -21.45
N VAL A 212 18.89 2.79 -21.04
CA VAL A 212 17.69 3.60 -21.07
C VAL A 212 17.35 4.01 -19.64
N SER A 213 17.17 5.31 -19.41
CA SER A 213 16.82 5.84 -18.09
C SER A 213 15.41 5.45 -17.64
N TYR A 214 15.07 5.80 -16.40
CA TYR A 214 13.73 5.64 -15.85
C TYR A 214 12.94 6.94 -15.96
N VAL A 215 11.63 6.81 -15.78
CA VAL A 215 10.73 7.93 -15.52
C VAL A 215 10.69 8.21 -14.01
N LYS A 216 10.29 9.41 -13.61
CA LYS A 216 10.18 9.78 -12.20
C LYS A 216 9.12 8.91 -11.48
N PRO A 217 9.49 8.08 -10.48
CA PRO A 217 8.53 7.31 -9.72
C PRO A 217 7.72 8.20 -8.78
N LEU A 218 6.49 7.80 -8.43
CA LEU A 218 5.65 8.47 -7.44
C LEU A 218 5.42 9.98 -7.67
N ILE A 219 5.43 10.43 -8.92
CA ILE A 219 5.33 11.86 -9.29
C ILE A 219 4.10 12.58 -8.69
N TYR A 220 3.00 11.88 -8.43
CA TYR A 220 1.83 12.44 -7.72
C TYR A 220 2.14 12.82 -6.26
N PHE A 221 3.11 12.18 -5.64
CA PHE A 221 3.42 12.33 -4.22
C PHE A 221 4.64 13.21 -3.95
N ASP A 222 5.23 13.84 -4.97
CA ASP A 222 6.37 14.75 -4.83
C ASP A 222 6.17 15.74 -3.68
N ASP A 223 5.03 16.42 -3.65
CA ASP A 223 4.72 17.41 -2.63
C ASP A 223 4.52 16.82 -1.23
N ILE A 224 4.04 15.57 -1.14
CA ILE A 224 3.95 14.85 0.13
C ILE A 224 5.37 14.52 0.62
N PHE A 225 6.25 13.99 -0.24
CA PHE A 225 7.64 13.71 0.14
C PHE A 225 8.39 14.99 0.52
N ASN A 226 8.16 16.09 -0.18
CA ASN A 226 8.75 17.40 0.12
C ASN A 226 8.29 17.98 1.47
N SER A 227 7.13 17.55 1.97
CA SER A 227 6.68 17.93 3.33
C SER A 227 7.47 17.23 4.44
N PHE A 228 8.09 16.09 4.12
CA PHE A 228 8.88 15.29 5.04
C PHE A 228 10.38 15.56 4.95
N PHE A 229 10.89 15.94 3.78
CA PHE A 229 12.32 16.11 3.55
C PHE A 229 12.62 17.52 3.06
N PRO A 230 13.60 18.21 3.65
CA PRO A 230 14.02 19.52 3.17
C PRO A 230 14.65 19.37 1.77
N ILE A 231 14.70 20.50 1.06
CA ILE A 231 15.51 20.60 -0.17
C ILE A 231 16.97 20.33 0.23
N TYR A 232 17.67 19.50 -0.55
CA TYR A 232 19.10 19.36 -0.39
C TYR A 232 19.78 20.62 -0.89
N GLU A 233 20.18 21.49 0.06
CA GLU A 233 20.68 22.85 -0.20
C GLU A 233 21.83 22.87 -1.23
N GLU A 234 22.75 21.90 -1.19
CA GLU A 234 23.92 21.84 -2.06
C GLU A 234 23.58 21.61 -3.55
N GLU A 235 22.53 20.85 -3.84
CA GLU A 235 22.09 20.59 -5.22
C GLU A 235 20.79 21.32 -5.59
N ASN A 236 20.17 22.03 -4.65
CA ASN A 236 18.86 22.67 -4.79
C ASN A 236 17.78 21.71 -5.37
N LYS A 237 17.72 20.49 -4.84
CA LYS A 237 16.80 19.42 -5.30
C LYS A 237 15.99 18.83 -4.16
N THR A 238 14.77 18.39 -4.48
CA THR A 238 14.00 17.51 -3.61
C THR A 238 14.65 16.13 -3.51
N ILE A 239 14.28 15.31 -2.53
CA ILE A 239 14.84 13.97 -2.40
C ILE A 239 14.53 13.06 -3.60
N ILE A 240 13.34 13.19 -4.19
CA ILE A 240 12.93 12.39 -5.35
C ILE A 240 13.69 12.86 -6.60
N ASP A 241 13.84 14.18 -6.80
CA ASP A 241 14.64 14.74 -7.90
C ASP A 241 16.12 14.38 -7.77
N TYR A 242 16.63 14.45 -6.54
CA TYR A 242 17.99 14.03 -6.23
C TYR A 242 18.19 12.55 -6.60
N PHE A 243 17.30 11.66 -6.13
CA PHE A 243 17.36 10.23 -6.43
C PHE A 243 17.33 9.94 -7.94
N LEU A 244 16.38 10.52 -8.68
CA LEU A 244 16.29 10.33 -10.14
C LEU A 244 17.53 10.88 -10.85
N SER A 245 18.01 12.06 -10.46
CA SER A 245 19.18 12.68 -11.08
C SER A 245 20.44 11.85 -10.84
N LYS A 246 20.64 11.31 -9.64
CA LYS A 246 21.79 10.45 -9.31
C LYS A 246 21.71 9.10 -10.00
N LEU A 247 20.53 8.50 -10.11
CA LEU A 247 20.33 7.28 -10.90
C LEU A 247 20.72 7.50 -12.37
N ASN A 248 20.22 8.58 -12.98
CA ASN A 248 20.59 8.96 -14.35
C ASN A 248 22.09 9.24 -14.50
N MET A 249 22.72 9.88 -13.51
CA MET A 249 24.16 10.09 -13.48
C MET A 249 24.93 8.78 -13.39
N SER A 250 24.51 7.82 -12.55
CA SER A 250 25.13 6.50 -12.42
C SER A 250 25.07 5.72 -13.72
N LEU A 251 23.90 5.66 -14.37
CA LEU A 251 23.73 5.03 -15.68
C LEU A 251 24.64 5.68 -16.74
N ASN A 252 24.62 7.00 -16.83
CA ASN A 252 25.45 7.74 -17.79
C ASN A 252 26.95 7.52 -17.54
N LYS A 253 27.40 7.60 -16.28
CA LYS A 253 28.80 7.35 -15.91
C LYS A 253 29.24 5.93 -16.26
N ALA A 254 28.42 4.92 -15.99
CA ALA A 254 28.72 3.54 -16.34
C ALA A 254 28.83 3.34 -17.86
N SER A 255 27.91 3.93 -18.64
CA SER A 255 27.96 3.85 -20.11
C SER A 255 29.25 4.42 -20.70
N LYS A 256 29.74 5.56 -20.18
CA LYS A 256 30.95 6.24 -20.67
C LYS A 256 32.24 5.45 -20.43
N GLN A 257 32.24 4.47 -19.54
CA GLN A 257 33.42 3.64 -19.27
C GLN A 257 33.63 2.55 -20.32
N ILE A 258 32.63 2.27 -21.17
CA ILE A 258 32.63 1.15 -22.10
C ILE A 258 32.40 1.66 -23.52
N ASN A 259 33.25 1.22 -24.45
CA ASN A 259 33.10 1.57 -25.85
C ASN A 259 31.77 1.05 -26.43
N GLU A 260 31.16 1.88 -27.27
CA GLU A 260 29.90 1.55 -27.97
C GLU A 260 28.71 1.24 -27.06
N VAL A 261 28.69 1.82 -25.87
CA VAL A 261 27.51 1.86 -25.00
C VAL A 261 27.02 3.30 -24.94
N ASN A 262 25.77 3.52 -25.32
CA ASN A 262 25.12 4.82 -25.24
C ASN A 262 24.20 4.89 -24.01
N PHE A 263 23.98 6.08 -23.49
CA PHE A 263 22.94 6.34 -22.49
C PHE A 263 21.91 7.30 -23.08
N VAL A 264 20.62 7.01 -22.89
CA VAL A 264 19.52 7.86 -23.34
C VAL A 264 18.55 8.13 -22.19
N ASN A 265 18.39 9.42 -21.86
CA ASN A 265 17.33 9.85 -20.95
C ASN A 265 15.98 9.94 -21.65
N VAL A 266 14.99 9.23 -21.13
CA VAL A 266 13.61 9.12 -21.63
C VAL A 266 12.57 9.84 -20.75
N CYS A 267 13.03 10.62 -19.76
CA CYS A 267 12.15 11.35 -18.84
C CYS A 267 12.20 12.86 -19.07
N ASP A 268 11.28 13.36 -19.90
CA ASP A 268 10.95 14.80 -19.96
C ASP A 268 10.04 15.16 -18.78
N GLU A 269 10.62 15.51 -17.64
CA GLU A 269 9.88 15.74 -16.39
C GLU A 269 8.74 16.76 -16.53
N ILE A 270 8.90 17.78 -17.39
CA ILE A 270 7.87 18.79 -17.63
C ILE A 270 6.69 18.15 -18.38
N PHE A 271 6.97 17.39 -19.44
CA PHE A 271 5.93 16.67 -20.17
C PHE A 271 5.20 15.67 -19.27
N TRP A 272 5.95 14.88 -18.50
CA TRP A 272 5.37 13.90 -17.59
C TRP A 272 4.46 14.55 -16.56
N LYS A 273 4.88 15.65 -15.93
CA LYS A 273 4.07 16.40 -14.97
C LYS A 273 2.79 16.95 -15.59
N ASN A 274 2.86 17.50 -16.80
CA ASN A 274 1.71 18.12 -17.48
C ASN A 274 0.71 17.09 -18.03
N HIS A 275 1.13 15.85 -18.18
CA HIS A 275 0.36 14.78 -18.84
C HIS A 275 0.17 13.52 -17.99
N ILE A 276 0.48 13.60 -16.71
CA ILE A 276 0.54 12.42 -15.84
C ILE A 276 -0.78 11.63 -15.79
N THR A 277 -1.91 12.32 -15.92
CA THR A 277 -3.26 11.75 -15.84
C THR A 277 -3.56 10.67 -16.86
N PHE A 278 -2.82 10.59 -17.97
CA PHE A 278 -2.94 9.49 -18.94
C PHE A 278 -1.65 8.68 -19.13
N LEU A 279 -0.50 9.16 -18.62
CA LEU A 279 0.78 8.44 -18.65
C LEU A 279 0.96 7.48 -17.47
N ALA A 280 0.36 7.79 -16.32
CA ALA A 280 0.34 6.97 -15.12
C ALA A 280 -0.97 7.18 -14.36
N GLU A 281 -2.08 6.67 -14.89
CA GLU A 281 -3.45 6.95 -14.37
C GLU A 281 -3.69 6.58 -12.90
N ASN A 282 -2.90 5.66 -12.33
CA ASN A 282 -3.04 5.28 -10.94
C ASN A 282 -2.06 6.05 -10.05
N ILE A 283 -2.58 6.83 -9.11
CA ILE A 283 -1.74 7.69 -8.25
C ILE A 283 -0.81 6.88 -7.34
N PHE A 284 -1.16 5.62 -7.04
CA PHE A 284 -0.39 4.71 -6.19
C PHE A 284 0.58 3.82 -6.98
N SER A 285 0.58 3.90 -8.31
CA SER A 285 1.51 3.15 -9.17
C SER A 285 2.85 3.86 -9.25
N ILE A 286 3.94 3.08 -9.21
CA ILE A 286 5.29 3.55 -9.56
C ILE A 286 5.61 3.33 -11.04
N TRP A 287 4.78 2.57 -11.75
CA TRP A 287 4.97 2.22 -13.16
C TRP A 287 4.01 2.99 -14.07
N PRO A 288 4.43 3.28 -15.32
CA PRO A 288 3.56 3.88 -16.32
C PRO A 288 2.44 2.98 -16.83
N THR A 289 1.48 3.58 -17.54
CA THR A 289 0.53 2.88 -18.42
C THR A 289 1.16 2.62 -19.80
N GLU A 290 0.40 2.01 -20.70
CA GLU A 290 0.84 1.80 -22.10
C GLU A 290 1.19 3.12 -22.79
N ASN A 291 0.43 4.18 -22.53
CA ASN A 291 0.73 5.51 -23.05
C ASN A 291 2.07 6.02 -22.51
N GLY A 292 2.34 5.83 -21.22
CA GLY A 292 3.64 6.17 -20.65
C GLY A 292 4.79 5.39 -21.30
N TYR A 293 4.61 4.10 -21.56
CA TYR A 293 5.59 3.28 -22.27
C TYR A 293 5.77 3.66 -23.75
N LYS A 294 4.71 4.08 -24.45
CA LYS A 294 4.82 4.68 -25.78
C LYS A 294 5.65 5.95 -25.74
N LYS A 295 5.42 6.85 -24.77
CA LYS A 295 6.22 8.09 -24.65
C LYS A 295 7.71 7.76 -24.51
N VAL A 296 8.05 6.81 -23.65
CA VAL A 296 9.42 6.32 -23.49
C VAL A 296 9.99 5.80 -24.80
N ALA A 297 9.25 4.94 -25.52
CA ALA A 297 9.69 4.38 -26.78
C ALA A 297 9.83 5.43 -27.90
N PHE A 298 8.93 6.41 -27.95
CA PHE A 298 8.90 7.48 -28.95
C PHE A 298 10.11 8.41 -28.77
N ASP A 299 10.38 8.82 -27.53
CA ASP A 299 11.56 9.62 -27.21
C ASP A 299 12.85 8.85 -27.51
N LEU A 300 12.91 7.58 -27.08
CA LEU A 300 14.07 6.72 -27.30
C LEU A 300 14.35 6.58 -28.80
N PHE A 301 13.36 6.18 -29.59
CA PHE A 301 13.53 6.00 -31.03
C PHE A 301 13.97 7.29 -31.72
N THR A 302 13.36 8.43 -31.36
CA THR A 302 13.72 9.74 -31.91
C THR A 302 15.18 10.10 -31.59
N LYS A 303 15.60 9.93 -30.33
CA LYS A 303 16.98 10.21 -29.88
C LYS A 303 18.02 9.25 -30.47
N LEU A 304 17.62 8.03 -30.83
CA LEU A 304 18.48 7.08 -31.53
C LEU A 304 18.61 7.34 -33.03
N THR A 305 17.74 8.18 -33.57
CA THR A 305 17.65 8.47 -35.02
C THR A 305 18.19 9.86 -35.38
N LEU A 306 18.00 10.84 -34.50
CA LEU A 306 18.38 12.23 -34.73
C LEU A 306 19.61 12.62 -33.90
N ASN A 307 20.47 13.44 -34.46
CA ASN A 307 21.60 14.04 -33.75
C ASN A 307 21.26 15.47 -33.26
N SER A 308 22.18 16.05 -32.49
CA SER A 308 22.01 17.39 -31.91
C SER A 308 21.84 18.48 -32.95
N ASP A 309 22.55 18.42 -34.08
CA ASP A 309 22.51 19.44 -35.12
C ASP A 309 21.15 19.47 -35.83
N GLU A 310 20.62 18.29 -36.14
CA GLU A 310 19.29 18.14 -36.72
C GLU A 310 18.18 18.63 -35.80
N LEU A 311 18.29 18.34 -34.50
CA LEU A 311 17.35 18.84 -33.49
C LEU A 311 17.46 20.36 -33.35
N ASN A 312 18.67 20.92 -33.32
CA ASN A 312 18.88 22.37 -33.26
C ASN A 312 18.26 23.08 -34.47
N GLU A 313 18.41 22.52 -35.67
CA GLU A 313 17.82 23.08 -36.89
C GLU A 313 16.29 23.02 -36.83
N LEU A 314 15.75 21.87 -36.43
CA LEU A 314 14.31 21.65 -36.26
C LEU A 314 13.70 22.63 -35.24
N PHE A 315 14.41 22.93 -34.15
CA PHE A 315 13.97 23.85 -33.11
C PHE A 315 14.12 25.34 -33.48
N LYS A 316 14.56 25.69 -34.69
CA LYS A 316 14.40 27.06 -35.20
C LYS A 316 12.95 27.36 -35.59
N ASP A 317 12.16 26.33 -35.93
CA ASP A 317 10.74 26.47 -36.23
C ASP A 317 9.90 26.57 -34.95
N LYS A 318 9.41 27.79 -34.67
CA LYS A 318 8.55 28.07 -33.51
C LYS A 318 7.21 27.31 -33.55
N THR A 319 6.68 27.05 -34.75
CA THR A 319 5.41 26.31 -34.91
C THR A 319 5.62 24.85 -34.54
N PHE A 320 6.73 24.27 -34.99
CA PHE A 320 7.12 22.91 -34.61
C PHE A 320 7.30 22.78 -33.09
N ILE A 321 8.06 23.69 -32.47
CA ILE A 321 8.25 23.67 -31.00
C ILE A 321 6.90 23.67 -30.29
N LYS A 322 6.01 24.60 -30.62
CA LYS A 322 4.70 24.73 -29.98
C LYS A 322 3.88 23.44 -30.06
N ASN A 323 3.96 22.72 -31.18
CA ASN A 323 3.15 21.53 -31.44
C ASN A 323 3.77 20.24 -30.87
N HIS A 324 5.10 20.13 -30.85
CA HIS A 324 5.79 18.85 -30.62
C HIS A 324 6.71 18.84 -29.39
N ILE A 325 7.11 19.99 -28.86
CA ILE A 325 8.16 20.09 -27.84
C ILE A 325 7.64 20.75 -26.57
N GLU A 326 7.77 20.07 -25.44
CA GLU A 326 7.49 20.65 -24.12
C GLU A 326 8.73 21.32 -23.53
N ASN A 327 9.88 20.67 -23.65
CA ASN A 327 11.12 21.08 -23.02
C ASN A 327 12.31 20.93 -23.99
N ILE A 328 12.75 22.03 -24.59
CA ILE A 328 13.88 22.03 -25.54
C ILE A 328 15.16 21.49 -24.88
N ASN A 329 15.44 21.87 -23.63
CA ASN A 329 16.66 21.47 -22.92
C ASN A 329 16.72 19.95 -22.72
N TYR A 330 15.58 19.29 -22.52
CA TYR A 330 15.51 17.83 -22.42
C TYR A 330 15.97 17.12 -23.70
N TRP A 331 15.63 17.67 -24.87
CA TRP A 331 16.03 17.10 -26.17
C TRP A 331 17.50 17.37 -26.47
N LEU A 332 18.00 18.55 -26.14
CA LEU A 332 19.38 18.95 -26.46
C LEU A 332 20.42 18.40 -25.49
N SER A 333 20.17 18.43 -24.17
CA SER A 333 21.16 18.15 -23.11
C SER A 333 21.80 16.76 -23.14
N GLN A 334 21.20 15.79 -23.85
CA GLN A 334 21.70 14.42 -23.96
C GLN A 334 21.47 13.81 -25.35
N SER A 335 21.32 14.65 -26.38
CA SER A 335 21.34 14.16 -27.76
C SER A 335 22.74 13.60 -28.04
N THR A 336 22.81 12.31 -28.40
CA THR A 336 24.07 11.70 -28.79
C THR A 336 24.44 12.21 -30.18
N ASN A 337 25.68 12.67 -30.38
CA ASN A 337 26.19 12.97 -31.74
C ASN A 337 26.22 11.70 -32.64
N LYS A 338 26.03 10.51 -32.07
CA LYS A 338 26.07 9.22 -32.77
C LYS A 338 24.69 8.61 -32.89
N LYS A 339 24.11 8.70 -34.09
CA LYS A 339 22.89 7.96 -34.47
C LYS A 339 23.13 6.45 -34.43
N ILE A 340 22.12 5.70 -33.98
CA ILE A 340 22.10 4.23 -34.10
C ILE A 340 21.30 3.81 -35.33
N PHE A 341 20.19 4.51 -35.58
CA PHE A 341 19.35 4.32 -36.75
C PHE A 341 19.56 5.47 -37.72
N ASN A 342 19.93 5.13 -38.95
CA ASN A 342 20.05 6.10 -40.04
C ASN A 342 18.82 5.91 -40.93
N LEU A 343 17.90 6.87 -40.87
CA LEU A 343 16.73 6.91 -41.74
C LEU A 343 16.96 7.94 -42.83
N ASN A 344 16.53 7.65 -44.05
CA ASN A 344 16.62 8.58 -45.17
C ASN A 344 15.41 9.52 -45.18
N LYS A 345 15.22 10.27 -44.07
CA LYS A 345 14.05 11.11 -43.82
C LYS A 345 14.45 12.40 -43.12
N ALA A 346 13.71 13.49 -43.41
CA ALA A 346 13.89 14.76 -42.72
C ALA A 346 13.45 14.66 -41.24
N PRO A 347 14.08 15.38 -40.30
CA PRO A 347 13.72 15.35 -38.88
C PRO A 347 12.23 15.64 -38.60
N GLN A 348 11.63 16.61 -39.29
CA GLN A 348 10.19 16.91 -39.18
C GLN A 348 9.32 15.70 -39.53
N GLN A 349 9.69 14.95 -40.56
CA GLN A 349 8.94 13.78 -41.01
C GLN A 349 9.02 12.67 -39.97
N ILE A 350 10.21 12.43 -39.39
CA ILE A 350 10.42 11.44 -38.33
C ILE A 350 9.51 11.76 -37.13
N PHE A 351 9.49 13.02 -36.67
CA PHE A 351 8.60 13.44 -35.58
C PHE A 351 7.12 13.26 -35.94
N LYS A 352 6.70 13.60 -37.16
CA LYS A 352 5.31 13.44 -37.60
C LYS A 352 4.88 11.98 -37.65
N GLU A 353 5.75 11.07 -38.08
CA GLU A 353 5.45 9.63 -38.11
C GLU A 353 5.34 9.03 -36.71
N ILE A 354 6.20 9.47 -35.78
CA ILE A 354 6.24 8.95 -34.41
C ILE A 354 5.12 9.56 -33.56
N PHE A 355 5.06 10.89 -33.46
CA PHE A 355 4.16 11.60 -32.56
C PHE A 355 2.83 12.01 -33.20
N GLY A 356 2.78 12.13 -34.53
CA GLY A 356 1.60 12.59 -35.26
C GLY A 356 1.55 14.10 -35.44
N VAL A 357 0.34 14.66 -35.54
CA VAL A 357 0.15 16.11 -35.79
C VAL A 357 0.61 17.00 -34.63
N ASN A 358 0.75 16.45 -33.43
CA ASN A 358 1.27 17.11 -32.24
C ASN A 358 1.87 16.07 -31.29
N LYS A 359 2.53 16.51 -30.21
CA LYS A 359 3.20 15.65 -29.21
C LYS A 359 2.35 14.56 -28.56
N ASN A 360 1.01 14.67 -28.58
CA ASN A 360 0.08 13.73 -27.93
C ASN A 360 -0.72 12.87 -28.91
N ASN A 361 -0.67 13.13 -30.22
CA ASN A 361 -1.62 12.55 -31.17
C ASN A 361 -1.50 11.02 -31.29
N ASN A 362 -0.34 10.50 -31.67
CA ASN A 362 -0.13 9.05 -31.77
C ASN A 362 0.01 8.39 -30.39
N LEU A 363 0.43 9.16 -29.39
CA LEU A 363 0.53 8.69 -28.01
C LEU A 363 -0.83 8.20 -27.49
N LEU A 364 -1.89 8.97 -27.76
CA LEU A 364 -3.26 8.68 -27.36
C LEU A 364 -4.00 7.78 -28.36
N THR A 365 -3.39 7.48 -29.51
CA THR A 365 -3.98 6.58 -30.51
C THR A 365 -3.78 5.13 -30.07
N ILE A 366 -4.88 4.38 -29.94
CA ILE A 366 -4.88 2.98 -29.53
C ILE A 366 -4.39 2.13 -30.71
N SER A 367 -3.28 1.40 -30.52
CA SER A 367 -2.77 0.43 -31.49
C SER A 367 -3.61 -0.85 -31.48
N ASN A 368 -3.51 -1.65 -32.55
CA ASN A 368 -4.23 -2.93 -32.66
C ASN A 368 -3.96 -3.87 -31.48
N ILE A 369 -2.73 -3.86 -30.94
CA ILE A 369 -2.38 -4.71 -29.80
C ILE A 369 -3.00 -4.21 -28.49
N GLU A 370 -3.07 -2.90 -28.29
CA GLU A 370 -3.74 -2.34 -27.12
C GLU A 370 -5.25 -2.54 -27.19
N HIS A 371 -5.83 -2.45 -28.39
CA HIS A 371 -7.25 -2.69 -28.61
C HIS A 371 -7.64 -4.13 -28.23
N ALA A 372 -6.79 -5.12 -28.54
CA ALA A 372 -7.03 -6.52 -28.18
C ALA A 372 -7.03 -6.78 -26.66
N LEU A 373 -6.48 -5.86 -25.87
CA LEU A 373 -6.30 -6.01 -24.42
C LEU A 373 -7.11 -5.00 -23.61
N VAL A 374 -7.92 -4.16 -24.26
CA VAL A 374 -8.65 -3.06 -23.62
C VAL A 374 -9.62 -3.57 -22.55
N ASP A 375 -10.32 -4.67 -22.82
CA ASP A 375 -11.32 -5.25 -21.92
C ASP A 375 -10.70 -5.97 -20.71
N LEU A 376 -9.38 -6.21 -20.74
CA LEU A 376 -8.63 -6.85 -19.65
C LEU A 376 -8.04 -5.83 -18.67
N LYS A 377 -8.14 -4.52 -18.98
CA LYS A 377 -7.62 -3.45 -18.11
C LYS A 377 -8.53 -3.27 -16.90
N SER A 378 -7.94 -3.34 -15.72
CA SER A 378 -8.59 -2.90 -14.49
C SER A 378 -8.73 -1.36 -14.49
N PRO A 379 -9.87 -0.81 -14.05
CA PRO A 379 -10.01 0.63 -13.83
C PRO A 379 -9.25 1.10 -12.57
N TYR A 380 -8.65 0.18 -11.81
CA TYR A 380 -7.94 0.44 -10.57
C TYR A 380 -6.60 -0.28 -10.50
N LEU A 381 -5.81 0.02 -9.45
CA LEU A 381 -4.53 -0.63 -9.17
C LEU A 381 -4.72 -2.14 -9.04
N SER A 382 -4.34 -2.89 -10.08
CA SER A 382 -4.15 -4.34 -10.06
C SER A 382 -2.71 -4.60 -9.66
N ILE A 383 -2.49 -5.04 -8.42
CA ILE A 383 -1.16 -5.26 -7.85
C ILE A 383 -1.11 -6.51 -6.97
N LEU A 384 -2.27 -7.09 -6.63
CA LEU A 384 -2.36 -8.30 -5.82
C LEU A 384 -1.46 -9.44 -6.33
N PRO A 385 -1.47 -9.84 -7.62
CA PRO A 385 -0.64 -10.95 -8.08
C PRO A 385 0.86 -10.73 -7.83
N PHE A 386 1.33 -9.49 -8.05
CA PHE A 386 2.70 -9.10 -7.76
C PHE A 386 3.00 -9.13 -6.27
N LEU A 387 2.15 -8.51 -5.42
CA LEU A 387 2.38 -8.50 -3.98
C LEU A 387 2.31 -9.90 -3.36
N GLU A 388 1.38 -10.74 -3.81
CA GLU A 388 1.28 -12.13 -3.36
C GLU A 388 2.55 -12.90 -3.71
N SER A 389 3.00 -12.84 -4.97
CA SER A 389 4.25 -13.48 -5.39
C SER A 389 5.46 -12.91 -4.63
N PHE A 390 5.49 -11.59 -4.44
CA PHE A 390 6.58 -10.90 -3.75
C PHE A 390 6.68 -11.31 -2.28
N ILE A 391 5.53 -11.43 -1.60
CA ILE A 391 5.43 -11.85 -0.21
C ILE A 391 5.81 -13.32 -0.05
N TRP A 392 5.38 -14.20 -0.96
CA TRP A 392 5.67 -15.62 -0.86
C TRP A 392 7.12 -15.95 -1.16
N TYR A 393 7.63 -15.43 -2.28
CA TYR A 393 8.90 -15.87 -2.84
C TYR A 393 10.07 -15.00 -2.42
N SER A 394 9.92 -13.69 -2.15
CA SER A 394 11.08 -12.90 -1.78
C SER A 394 11.56 -13.14 -0.34
N LYS A 395 12.84 -13.55 -0.19
CA LYS A 395 13.47 -13.90 1.09
C LYS A 395 13.53 -12.77 2.13
N GLU A 396 13.64 -11.51 1.72
CA GLU A 396 13.93 -10.40 2.65
C GLU A 396 12.71 -9.54 3.05
N ASN A 397 11.54 -9.74 2.44
CA ASN A 397 10.60 -8.61 2.33
C ASN A 397 9.49 -8.52 3.37
N VAL A 398 9.01 -9.64 3.92
CA VAL A 398 8.00 -9.56 4.98
C VAL A 398 8.63 -9.09 6.27
N GLN A 399 9.85 -9.52 6.58
CA GLN A 399 10.59 -9.01 7.73
C GLN A 399 10.84 -7.51 7.64
N VAL A 400 11.18 -6.96 6.47
CA VAL A 400 11.30 -5.50 6.27
C VAL A 400 9.97 -4.79 6.51
N ILE A 401 8.84 -5.31 6.00
CA ILE A 401 7.50 -4.75 6.28
C ILE A 401 7.23 -4.80 7.78
N ILE A 402 7.43 -5.97 8.41
CA ILE A 402 7.25 -6.16 9.84
C ILE A 402 8.15 -5.20 10.61
N GLU A 403 9.42 -5.03 10.26
CA GLU A 403 10.39 -4.09 10.86
C GLU A 403 9.94 -2.64 10.74
N GLY A 404 9.40 -2.26 9.59
CA GLY A 404 8.64 -1.03 9.42
C GLY A 404 7.54 -0.89 10.47
N PHE A 405 6.75 -1.95 10.72
CA PHE A 405 5.79 -1.96 11.83
C PHE A 405 6.47 -1.95 13.22
N LYS A 406 7.56 -2.70 13.46
CA LYS A 406 8.29 -2.81 14.76
C LYS A 406 8.71 -1.45 15.28
N SER A 407 9.06 -0.58 14.33
CA SER A 407 9.53 0.76 14.58
C SER A 407 8.43 1.80 14.74
N SER A 408 7.18 1.47 14.39
CA SER A 408 6.04 2.39 14.52
C SER A 408 5.83 2.83 15.97
N LYS A 409 5.25 4.02 16.17
CA LYS A 409 4.80 4.52 17.48
C LYS A 409 4.02 3.45 18.27
N PHE A 410 3.28 2.60 17.57
CA PHE A 410 2.52 1.47 18.09
C PHE A 410 3.43 0.41 18.74
N LEU A 411 4.38 -0.17 18.00
CA LEU A 411 5.23 -1.25 18.52
C LEU A 411 6.40 -0.77 19.39
N ARG A 412 6.73 0.53 19.43
CA ARG A 412 7.63 1.13 20.45
C ARG A 412 7.08 1.06 21.86
N LYS A 413 5.75 1.08 22.00
CA LYS A 413 5.09 0.98 23.30
C LYS A 413 4.82 -0.47 23.72
N ARG A 414 5.40 -1.46 23.03
CA ARG A 414 5.21 -2.89 23.36
C ARG A 414 5.69 -3.29 24.76
N THR A 415 6.69 -2.61 25.31
CA THR A 415 7.15 -2.83 26.69
C THR A 415 6.13 -2.32 27.70
N LYS A 416 5.35 -1.30 27.34
CA LYS A 416 4.27 -0.73 28.15
C LYS A 416 2.98 -1.55 28.05
N TYR A 417 2.70 -2.10 26.87
CA TYR A 417 1.44 -2.78 26.55
C TYR A 417 1.69 -4.25 26.14
N PRO A 418 1.51 -5.22 27.06
CA PRO A 418 1.57 -6.64 26.77
C PRO A 418 0.83 -7.10 25.50
N SER A 419 -0.32 -6.51 25.18
CA SER A 419 -1.06 -6.84 23.95
C SER A 419 -0.26 -6.55 22.69
N LEU A 420 0.45 -5.42 22.66
CA LEU A 420 1.27 -5.03 21.51
C LEU A 420 2.52 -5.91 21.41
N ASN A 421 3.00 -6.45 22.53
CA ASN A 421 4.08 -7.43 22.52
C ASN A 421 3.64 -8.77 21.93
N GLU A 422 2.41 -9.23 22.21
CA GLU A 422 1.87 -10.45 21.58
C GLU A 422 1.58 -10.24 20.08
N VAL A 423 1.07 -9.08 19.68
CA VAL A 423 0.96 -8.71 18.25
C VAL A 423 2.33 -8.73 17.57
N TYR A 424 3.34 -8.18 18.24
CA TYR A 424 4.72 -8.19 17.74
C TYR A 424 5.27 -9.61 17.58
N LYS A 425 5.03 -10.51 18.54
CA LYS A 425 5.43 -11.93 18.42
C LYS A 425 4.72 -12.63 17.27
N PHE A 426 3.41 -12.41 17.11
CA PHE A 426 2.64 -12.98 16.00
C PHE A 426 3.16 -12.51 14.65
N LEU A 427 3.43 -11.21 14.51
CA LEU A 427 3.98 -10.65 13.28
C LEU A 427 5.45 -11.01 13.06
N ASN A 428 6.21 -11.38 14.09
CA ASN A 428 7.59 -11.85 13.92
C ASN A 428 7.69 -13.28 13.38
N ASP A 429 6.61 -14.07 13.50
CA ASP A 429 6.52 -15.35 12.81
C ASP A 429 6.27 -15.09 11.32
N GLU A 430 7.19 -15.55 10.47
CA GLU A 430 7.18 -15.25 9.04
C GLU A 430 5.91 -15.76 8.35
N LYS A 431 5.46 -16.97 8.69
CA LYS A 431 4.26 -17.58 8.11
C LYS A 431 3.02 -16.76 8.49
N ASN A 432 2.87 -16.45 9.77
CA ASN A 432 1.74 -15.67 10.28
C ASN A 432 1.69 -14.28 9.68
N ALA A 433 2.83 -13.61 9.54
CA ALA A 433 2.91 -12.31 8.91
C ALA A 433 2.54 -12.36 7.43
N LYS A 434 3.06 -13.34 6.67
CA LYS A 434 2.70 -13.57 5.26
C LYS A 434 1.19 -13.72 5.10
N GLU A 435 0.60 -14.63 5.86
CA GLU A 435 -0.85 -14.90 5.82
C GLU A 435 -1.68 -13.66 6.21
N PHE A 436 -1.26 -12.94 7.25
CA PHE A 436 -1.92 -11.71 7.69
C PHE A 436 -1.88 -10.62 6.63
N PHE A 437 -0.71 -10.31 6.05
CA PHE A 437 -0.59 -9.26 5.04
C PHE A 437 -1.33 -9.60 3.74
N ILE A 438 -1.19 -10.83 3.23
CA ILE A 438 -1.88 -11.27 2.01
C ILE A 438 -3.40 -11.22 2.19
N SER A 439 -3.90 -11.50 3.40
CA SER A 439 -5.35 -11.49 3.65
C SER A 439 -6.00 -10.15 3.25
N PHE A 440 -5.34 -9.01 3.45
CA PHE A 440 -5.90 -7.70 3.08
C PHE A 440 -6.07 -7.51 1.57
N PHE A 441 -5.25 -8.18 0.76
CA PHE A 441 -5.31 -8.09 -0.70
C PHE A 441 -6.27 -9.11 -1.32
N LYS A 442 -6.70 -10.15 -0.58
CA LYS A 442 -7.61 -11.18 -1.10
C LYS A 442 -8.85 -10.58 -1.74
N ASN A 443 -9.23 -11.14 -2.89
CA ASN A 443 -10.40 -10.76 -3.68
C ASN A 443 -10.42 -9.27 -4.13
N GLY A 444 -9.26 -8.61 -4.20
CA GLY A 444 -9.11 -7.24 -4.69
C GLY A 444 -9.86 -6.18 -3.86
N LYS A 445 -10.19 -6.47 -2.59
CA LYS A 445 -11.00 -5.56 -1.77
C LYS A 445 -10.24 -4.29 -1.39
N LEU A 446 -8.96 -4.42 -1.05
CA LEU A 446 -8.11 -3.27 -0.79
C LEU A 446 -7.88 -2.44 -2.07
N GLU A 447 -7.71 -3.09 -3.23
CA GLU A 447 -7.57 -2.40 -4.53
C GLU A 447 -8.81 -1.57 -4.88
N LYS A 448 -10.02 -2.12 -4.62
CA LYS A 448 -11.26 -1.36 -4.77
C LYS A 448 -11.35 -0.20 -3.76
N PHE A 449 -10.84 -0.38 -2.54
CA PHE A 449 -10.79 0.68 -1.55
C PHE A 449 -9.87 1.81 -2.02
N THR A 450 -8.65 1.48 -2.47
CA THR A 450 -7.68 2.47 -2.95
C THR A 450 -8.17 3.16 -4.22
N PHE A 451 -8.92 2.48 -5.09
CA PHE A 451 -9.57 3.12 -6.24
C PHE A 451 -10.53 4.25 -5.84
N LEU A 452 -11.43 3.98 -4.89
CA LEU A 452 -12.40 4.98 -4.43
C LEU A 452 -11.70 6.14 -3.70
N TRP A 453 -10.61 5.84 -3.00
CA TRP A 453 -9.76 6.85 -2.39
C TRP A 453 -9.07 7.73 -3.43
N GLN A 454 -8.43 7.12 -4.44
CA GLN A 454 -7.83 7.82 -5.58
C GLN A 454 -8.85 8.72 -6.26
N ARG A 455 -10.06 8.23 -6.57
CA ARG A 455 -11.10 9.05 -7.21
C ARG A 455 -11.43 10.29 -6.38
N THR A 456 -11.54 10.12 -5.07
CA THR A 456 -11.82 11.23 -4.15
C THR A 456 -10.67 12.25 -4.16
N ILE A 457 -9.41 11.78 -4.17
CA ILE A 457 -8.23 12.65 -4.30
C ILE A 457 -8.25 13.40 -5.65
N ILE A 458 -8.46 12.71 -6.76
CA ILE A 458 -8.48 13.30 -8.11
C ILE A 458 -9.59 14.34 -8.24
N ASP A 459 -10.79 14.07 -7.71
CA ASP A 459 -11.90 15.03 -7.71
C ASP A 459 -11.54 16.32 -6.97
N GLU A 460 -10.79 16.23 -5.87
CA GLU A 460 -10.30 17.39 -5.12
C GLU A 460 -9.18 18.14 -5.89
N ILE A 461 -8.31 17.42 -6.59
CA ILE A 461 -7.29 18.02 -7.46
C ILE A 461 -7.95 18.79 -8.61
N HIS A 462 -8.98 18.22 -9.25
CA HIS A 462 -9.74 18.92 -10.30
C HIS A 462 -10.46 20.18 -9.78
N ARG A 463 -10.75 20.27 -8.48
CA ARG A 463 -11.26 21.48 -7.82
C ARG A 463 -10.16 22.50 -7.47
N GLY A 464 -8.93 22.28 -7.94
CA GLY A 464 -7.79 23.16 -7.73
C GLY A 464 -7.02 22.92 -6.44
N LYS A 465 -7.28 21.83 -5.71
CA LYS A 465 -6.48 21.49 -4.51
C LYS A 465 -5.16 20.82 -4.90
N LYS A 466 -4.13 21.13 -4.13
CA LYS A 466 -2.83 20.45 -4.22
C LYS A 466 -2.87 19.13 -3.45
N LEU A 467 -2.24 18.08 -3.97
CA LEU A 467 -2.08 16.82 -3.24
C LEU A 467 -0.98 16.94 -2.18
N ASP A 468 -1.39 17.27 -0.96
CA ASP A 468 -0.52 17.30 0.22
C ASP A 468 -0.91 16.22 1.25
N LEU A 469 -0.13 16.12 2.33
CA LEU A 469 -0.37 15.15 3.40
C LEU A 469 -1.73 15.36 4.09
N GLN A 470 -2.19 16.60 4.19
CA GLN A 470 -3.47 16.93 4.84
C GLN A 470 -4.64 16.43 4.00
N LEU A 471 -4.65 16.71 2.70
CA LEU A 471 -5.66 16.23 1.75
C LEU A 471 -5.65 14.71 1.67
N PHE A 472 -4.46 14.11 1.59
CA PHE A 472 -4.30 12.66 1.54
C PHE A 472 -4.91 11.98 2.78
N ARG A 473 -4.60 12.49 3.98
CA ARG A 473 -5.15 11.96 5.25
C ARG A 473 -6.65 12.22 5.40
N SER A 474 -7.12 13.42 5.08
CA SER A 474 -8.53 13.77 5.25
C SER A 474 -9.42 12.94 4.34
N THR A 475 -9.06 12.79 3.06
CA THR A 475 -9.79 11.96 2.10
C THR A 475 -9.82 10.48 2.51
N PHE A 476 -8.73 9.94 3.06
CA PHE A 476 -8.71 8.60 3.63
C PHE A 476 -9.68 8.45 4.80
N ILE A 477 -9.59 9.36 5.78
CA ILE A 477 -10.43 9.37 6.98
C ILE A 477 -11.90 9.51 6.59
N ASP A 478 -12.22 10.38 5.64
CA ASP A 478 -13.58 10.60 5.16
C ASP A 478 -14.12 9.38 4.41
N LEU A 479 -13.29 8.67 3.65
CA LEU A 479 -13.68 7.42 3.01
C LEU A 479 -13.98 6.33 4.05
N VAL A 480 -13.08 6.13 5.03
CA VAL A 480 -13.30 5.20 6.15
C VAL A 480 -14.59 5.57 6.89
N LYS A 481 -14.78 6.84 7.23
CA LYS A 481 -16.00 7.32 7.89
C LYS A 481 -17.22 7.06 7.04
N SER A 482 -17.27 7.48 5.79
CA SER A 482 -18.49 7.44 4.97
C SER A 482 -18.85 6.05 4.42
N ARG A 483 -17.89 5.12 4.31
CA ARG A 483 -18.06 3.82 3.64
C ARG A 483 -17.76 2.61 4.54
N GLN A 484 -18.53 2.46 5.63
CA GLN A 484 -18.39 1.33 6.57
C GLN A 484 -18.35 -0.05 5.89
N SER A 485 -19.21 -0.30 4.89
CA SER A 485 -19.27 -1.59 4.20
C SER A 485 -17.99 -1.91 3.44
N LEU A 486 -17.37 -0.90 2.83
CA LEU A 486 -16.11 -1.03 2.10
C LEU A 486 -14.96 -1.34 3.07
N THR A 487 -14.87 -0.61 4.19
CA THR A 487 -13.89 -0.88 5.25
C THR A 487 -14.08 -2.27 5.84
N TYR A 488 -15.33 -2.68 6.04
CA TYR A 488 -15.66 -4.02 6.52
C TYR A 488 -15.29 -5.11 5.51
N ASP A 489 -15.49 -4.88 4.22
CA ASP A 489 -15.12 -5.82 3.16
C ASP A 489 -13.61 -6.11 3.13
N VAL A 490 -12.77 -5.13 3.47
CA VAL A 490 -11.32 -5.32 3.66
C VAL A 490 -11.07 -6.08 4.96
N PHE A 491 -11.61 -5.61 6.09
CA PHE A 491 -11.39 -6.21 7.41
C PHE A 491 -11.81 -7.70 7.46
N LYS A 492 -12.96 -8.04 6.89
CA LYS A 492 -13.49 -9.40 6.95
C LYS A 492 -12.66 -10.42 6.16
N GLN A 493 -11.68 -9.98 5.36
CA GLN A 493 -10.75 -10.91 4.74
C GLN A 493 -9.88 -11.65 5.77
N LEU A 494 -9.65 -11.06 6.95
CA LEU A 494 -9.01 -11.76 8.08
C LEU A 494 -9.81 -12.99 8.53
N PHE A 495 -11.14 -12.94 8.42
CA PHE A 495 -12.00 -14.09 8.67
C PHE A 495 -12.01 -15.08 7.49
N ASN A 496 -12.15 -14.58 6.25
CA ASN A 496 -12.17 -15.43 5.04
C ASN A 496 -10.87 -16.21 4.85
N ALA A 497 -9.75 -15.59 5.17
CA ALA A 497 -8.42 -16.16 5.00
C ALA A 497 -8.09 -17.24 6.02
N LYS A 498 -8.98 -17.54 6.96
CA LYS A 498 -8.78 -18.45 8.11
C LYS A 498 -7.63 -18.06 9.05
N VAL A 499 -6.98 -16.90 8.87
CA VAL A 499 -5.92 -16.39 9.78
C VAL A 499 -6.35 -16.48 11.24
N ILE A 500 -7.59 -16.08 11.56
CA ILE A 500 -8.13 -16.12 12.93
C ILE A 500 -8.42 -17.56 13.40
N GLN A 501 -8.84 -18.43 12.50
CA GLN A 501 -9.16 -19.82 12.82
C GLN A 501 -7.89 -20.64 13.05
N ASP A 502 -6.91 -20.50 12.15
CA ASP A 502 -5.67 -21.26 12.16
C ASP A 502 -4.73 -20.80 13.29
N ASN A 503 -4.90 -19.55 13.75
CA ASN A 503 -4.14 -18.97 14.87
C ASN A 503 -5.01 -18.69 16.10
N LYS A 504 -6.07 -19.47 16.32
CA LYS A 504 -7.10 -19.19 17.34
C LYS A 504 -6.53 -18.86 18.71
N ASP A 505 -5.60 -19.68 19.22
CA ASP A 505 -5.06 -19.52 20.58
C ASP A 505 -4.17 -18.28 20.71
N ILE A 506 -3.39 -17.98 19.67
CA ILE A 506 -2.53 -16.79 19.62
C ILE A 506 -3.40 -15.52 19.55
N ILE A 507 -4.39 -15.51 18.67
CA ILE A 507 -5.34 -14.40 18.54
C ILE A 507 -6.13 -14.21 19.84
N LYS A 508 -6.54 -15.31 20.49
CA LYS A 508 -7.20 -15.27 21.80
C LYS A 508 -6.31 -14.59 22.84
N ASN A 509 -5.06 -15.02 22.96
CA ASN A 509 -4.09 -14.41 23.87
C ASN A 509 -3.86 -12.92 23.56
N ILE A 510 -3.75 -12.52 22.29
CA ILE A 510 -3.64 -11.10 21.90
C ILE A 510 -4.84 -10.29 22.39
N ILE A 511 -6.06 -10.78 22.16
CA ILE A 511 -7.29 -10.08 22.56
C ILE A 511 -7.42 -10.04 24.09
N ASP A 512 -7.09 -11.13 24.79
CA ASP A 512 -7.12 -11.18 26.26
C ASP A 512 -6.16 -10.16 26.88
N LYS A 513 -4.92 -10.08 26.36
CA LYS A 513 -3.96 -9.04 26.76
C LYS A 513 -4.45 -7.65 26.40
N PHE A 514 -5.11 -7.48 25.25
CA PHE A 514 -5.67 -6.19 24.85
C PHE A 514 -6.77 -5.74 25.82
N ILE A 515 -7.66 -6.64 26.24
CA ILE A 515 -8.69 -6.32 27.24
C ILE A 515 -8.04 -5.96 28.58
N LYS A 516 -6.98 -6.67 28.97
CA LYS A 516 -6.19 -6.32 30.17
C LYS A 516 -5.59 -4.93 30.04
N ASP A 517 -4.91 -4.61 28.94
CA ASP A 517 -4.34 -3.28 28.74
C ASP A 517 -5.42 -2.20 28.69
N ALA A 518 -6.55 -2.50 28.02
CA ALA A 518 -7.72 -1.64 27.95
C ALA A 518 -8.42 -1.46 29.30
N THR A 519 -8.08 -2.28 30.32
CA THR A 519 -8.58 -2.19 31.70
C THR A 519 -7.54 -1.78 32.74
N THR A 520 -6.23 -1.78 32.43
CA THR A 520 -5.19 -1.43 33.41
C THR A 520 -4.21 -0.35 32.96
N THR A 521 -4.19 0.04 31.68
CA THR A 521 -3.23 1.02 31.12
C THR A 521 -3.92 2.17 30.36
N ASP A 522 -3.18 3.10 29.77
CA ASP A 522 -3.69 4.16 28.88
C ASP A 522 -3.76 3.73 27.40
N ILE A 523 -3.78 2.43 27.08
CA ILE A 523 -3.78 1.96 25.68
C ILE A 523 -4.94 2.51 24.84
N LEU A 524 -6.11 2.75 25.45
CA LEU A 524 -7.28 3.30 24.74
C LEU A 524 -7.11 4.79 24.40
N GLU A 525 -6.48 5.58 25.28
CA GLU A 525 -6.05 6.94 24.96
C GLU A 525 -5.05 6.91 23.81
N PHE A 526 -4.08 6.02 23.89
CA PHE A 526 -3.03 5.86 22.91
C PHE A 526 -3.56 5.47 21.51
N MET A 527 -4.51 4.53 21.43
CA MET A 527 -5.02 4.01 20.17
C MET A 527 -6.12 4.85 19.53
N PHE A 528 -6.95 5.52 20.34
CA PHE A 528 -8.18 6.16 19.86
C PHE A 528 -8.27 7.66 20.18
N ASP A 529 -7.23 8.23 20.78
CA ASP A 529 -7.20 9.64 21.25
C ASP A 529 -8.40 9.96 22.16
N LEU A 530 -8.88 8.95 22.89
CA LEU A 530 -9.99 9.08 23.83
C LEU A 530 -9.46 9.70 25.12
N LYS A 531 -9.79 10.96 25.41
CA LYS A 531 -9.43 11.60 26.69
C LYS A 531 -10.09 10.86 27.87
N ILE A 532 -9.36 9.95 28.50
CA ILE A 532 -9.75 9.27 29.73
C ILE A 532 -9.46 10.21 30.89
N ASN A 533 -10.51 10.59 31.62
CA ASN A 533 -10.34 11.34 32.86
C ASN A 533 -10.19 10.38 34.06
N GLN A 534 -9.79 10.91 35.22
CA GLN A 534 -9.65 10.12 36.45
C GLN A 534 -10.91 9.32 36.81
N LYS A 535 -12.11 9.80 36.44
CA LYS A 535 -13.37 9.09 36.73
C LYS A 535 -13.46 7.80 35.94
N TYR A 536 -13.16 7.86 34.64
CA TYR A 536 -13.12 6.68 33.80
C TYR A 536 -12.03 5.71 34.23
N LEU A 537 -10.88 6.21 34.72
CA LEU A 537 -9.82 5.37 35.29
C LEU A 537 -10.31 4.58 36.53
N LYS A 538 -11.04 5.22 37.45
CA LYS A 538 -11.61 4.53 38.62
C LYS A 538 -12.61 3.45 38.22
N ILE A 539 -13.50 3.75 37.28
CA ILE A 539 -14.47 2.76 36.75
C ILE A 539 -13.76 1.57 36.13
N LYS A 540 -12.75 1.87 35.31
CA LYS A 540 -11.96 0.89 34.58
C LYS A 540 -11.22 -0.06 35.55
N THR A 541 -10.53 0.47 36.57
CA THR A 541 -9.84 -0.33 37.60
C THR A 541 -10.81 -1.19 38.41
N PHE A 542 -11.95 -0.63 38.80
CA PHE A 542 -12.97 -1.36 39.57
C PHE A 542 -13.49 -2.57 38.78
N VAL A 543 -13.86 -2.36 37.51
CA VAL A 543 -14.37 -3.43 36.63
C VAL A 543 -13.29 -4.46 36.29
N ALA A 544 -12.02 -4.05 36.15
CA ALA A 544 -10.90 -4.96 35.86
C ALA A 544 -10.66 -6.02 36.95
N ASN A 545 -10.98 -5.69 38.20
CA ASN A 545 -10.75 -6.56 39.35
C ASN A 545 -11.82 -7.65 39.50
N MET A 546 -12.94 -7.55 38.78
CA MET A 546 -14.03 -8.51 38.85
C MET A 546 -13.72 -9.77 38.04
N GLU A 547 -13.90 -10.94 38.65
CA GLU A 547 -13.64 -12.22 38.00
C GLU A 547 -14.66 -12.49 36.89
N THR A 548 -15.93 -12.12 37.10
CA THR A 548 -16.96 -12.27 36.07
C THR A 548 -16.74 -11.34 34.89
N PHE A 549 -16.11 -10.18 35.11
CA PHE A 549 -15.74 -9.31 33.99
C PHE A 549 -14.66 -9.97 33.12
N LYS A 550 -13.69 -10.68 33.72
CA LYS A 550 -12.71 -11.48 32.97
C LYS A 550 -13.38 -12.62 32.21
N GLU A 551 -14.37 -13.28 32.80
CA GLU A 551 -15.16 -14.29 32.09
C GLU A 551 -15.93 -13.70 30.90
N LEU A 552 -16.53 -12.52 31.06
CA LEU A 552 -17.22 -11.83 29.98
C LEU A 552 -16.25 -11.44 28.85
N ALA A 553 -15.07 -10.94 29.21
CA ALA A 553 -13.99 -10.66 28.28
C ALA A 553 -13.62 -11.90 27.47
N ASN A 554 -13.30 -13.01 28.15
CA ASN A 554 -12.94 -14.29 27.51
C ASN A 554 -14.08 -14.80 26.61
N PHE A 555 -15.33 -14.68 27.03
CA PHE A 555 -16.49 -15.06 26.22
C PHE A 555 -16.61 -14.25 24.93
N ILE A 556 -16.34 -12.94 24.97
CA ILE A 556 -16.30 -12.10 23.75
C ILE A 556 -15.22 -12.63 22.80
N VAL A 557 -14.04 -12.96 23.32
CA VAL A 557 -12.93 -13.49 22.51
C VAL A 557 -13.29 -14.84 21.88
N ASP A 558 -13.80 -15.77 22.69
CA ASP A 558 -14.16 -17.12 22.23
C ASP A 558 -15.29 -17.09 21.19
N SER A 559 -16.28 -16.22 21.38
CA SER A 559 -17.41 -16.09 20.45
C SER A 559 -17.04 -15.41 19.14
N ILE A 560 -16.07 -14.49 19.13
CA ILE A 560 -15.57 -13.87 17.90
C ILE A 560 -14.72 -14.86 17.11
N THR A 561 -13.79 -15.56 17.78
CA THR A 561 -12.87 -16.50 17.13
C THR A 561 -13.58 -17.75 16.60
N THR A 562 -14.49 -18.33 17.40
CA THR A 562 -15.20 -19.59 17.06
C THR A 562 -16.17 -19.43 15.89
N TYR A 563 -16.76 -18.24 15.71
CA TYR A 563 -17.76 -17.99 14.66
C TYR A 563 -17.24 -17.08 13.52
N SER A 564 -15.92 -16.94 13.40
CA SER A 564 -15.22 -16.12 12.42
C SER A 564 -15.78 -16.27 10.99
N TYR A 565 -15.96 -17.50 10.51
CA TYR A 565 -16.51 -17.80 9.19
C TYR A 565 -17.93 -17.22 8.96
N GLY A 566 -18.77 -17.22 10.00
CA GLY A 566 -20.10 -16.62 9.94
C GLY A 566 -20.04 -15.10 9.77
N TYR A 567 -19.10 -14.45 10.46
CA TYR A 567 -18.90 -13.00 10.33
C TYR A 567 -18.36 -12.61 8.96
N ALA A 568 -17.55 -13.46 8.33
CA ALA A 568 -17.01 -13.19 7.00
C ALA A 568 -18.09 -12.96 5.90
N LYS A 569 -19.31 -13.47 6.11
CA LYS A 569 -20.46 -13.33 5.21
C LYS A 569 -21.25 -12.02 5.36
N LEU A 570 -20.98 -11.26 6.41
CA LEU A 570 -21.72 -10.03 6.71
C LEU A 570 -21.25 -8.86 5.82
N LYS A 571 -21.99 -7.75 5.83
CA LYS A 571 -21.76 -6.60 4.95
C LYS A 571 -21.23 -5.36 5.66
N SER A 572 -21.29 -5.30 7.00
CA SER A 572 -20.78 -4.15 7.77
C SER A 572 -20.45 -4.50 9.21
N PHE A 573 -19.68 -3.63 9.89
CA PHE A 573 -19.45 -3.75 11.33
C PHE A 573 -20.74 -3.68 12.14
N ASP A 574 -21.74 -2.90 11.70
CA ASP A 574 -23.07 -2.84 12.33
C ASP A 574 -23.81 -4.17 12.26
N GLU A 575 -23.75 -4.83 11.11
CA GLU A 575 -24.34 -6.14 10.93
C GLU A 575 -23.63 -7.19 11.79
N LEU A 576 -22.29 -7.17 11.82
CA LEU A 576 -21.49 -7.98 12.73
C LEU A 576 -21.92 -7.80 14.17
N TRP A 577 -22.00 -6.55 14.65
CA TRP A 577 -22.37 -6.27 16.03
C TRP A 577 -23.78 -6.77 16.38
N LYS A 578 -24.75 -6.49 15.50
CA LYS A 578 -26.14 -6.93 15.68
C LYS A 578 -26.25 -8.45 15.70
N HIS A 579 -25.53 -9.11 14.79
CA HIS A 579 -25.51 -10.56 14.66
C HIS A 579 -24.85 -11.22 15.87
N TRP A 580 -23.70 -10.70 16.31
CA TRP A 580 -22.99 -11.19 17.49
C TRP A 580 -23.85 -11.12 18.76
N ILE A 581 -24.50 -9.98 19.02
CA ILE A 581 -25.42 -9.82 20.16
C ILE A 581 -26.59 -10.80 20.08
N ALA A 582 -27.24 -10.90 18.91
CA ALA A 582 -28.41 -11.75 18.74
C ALA A 582 -28.08 -13.23 19.01
N LYS A 583 -26.96 -13.70 18.47
CA LYS A 583 -26.48 -15.08 18.61
C LYS A 583 -26.08 -15.43 20.04
N ASN A 584 -25.51 -14.46 20.77
CA ASN A 584 -24.97 -14.66 22.11
C ASN A 584 -25.87 -14.13 23.23
N LYS A 585 -27.12 -13.76 22.92
CA LYS A 585 -28.03 -13.06 23.83
C LYS A 585 -28.14 -13.68 25.22
N TYR A 586 -28.39 -14.99 25.29
CA TYR A 586 -28.62 -15.67 26.57
C TYR A 586 -27.35 -15.76 27.41
N ASN A 587 -26.21 -16.05 26.79
CA ASN A 587 -24.91 -16.07 27.47
C ASN A 587 -24.52 -14.69 28.01
N ILE A 588 -24.79 -13.62 27.24
CA ILE A 588 -24.54 -12.24 27.69
C ILE A 588 -25.42 -11.90 28.89
N ILE A 589 -26.70 -12.27 28.88
CA ILE A 589 -27.61 -12.04 30.02
C ILE A 589 -27.12 -12.82 31.26
N TYR A 590 -26.73 -14.08 31.08
CA TYR A 590 -26.17 -14.89 32.16
C TYR A 590 -24.92 -14.26 32.78
N LEU A 591 -24.00 -13.76 31.95
CA LEU A 591 -22.79 -13.08 32.43
C LEU A 591 -23.10 -11.74 33.11
N PHE A 592 -24.13 -11.02 32.66
CA PHE A 592 -24.61 -9.82 33.37
C PHE A 592 -25.23 -10.15 34.73
N ASP A 593 -25.98 -11.24 34.84
CA ASP A 593 -26.54 -11.72 36.12
C ASP A 593 -25.41 -12.08 37.08
N LYS A 594 -24.42 -12.84 36.62
CA LYS A 594 -23.26 -13.24 37.43
C LYS A 594 -22.43 -12.02 37.87
N LEU A 595 -22.23 -11.05 36.97
CA LEU A 595 -21.53 -9.80 37.27
C LEU A 595 -22.29 -8.99 38.33
N PHE A 596 -23.61 -8.91 38.21
CA PHE A 596 -24.44 -8.25 39.21
C PHE A 596 -24.34 -8.92 40.58
N LEU A 597 -24.38 -10.26 40.64
CA LEU A 597 -24.25 -11.01 41.89
C LEU A 597 -22.88 -10.82 42.55
N GLU A 598 -21.80 -10.77 41.75
CA GLU A 598 -20.45 -10.48 42.25
C GLU A 598 -20.35 -9.07 42.87
N LEU A 599 -21.00 -8.07 42.26
CA LEU A 599 -21.03 -6.69 42.80
C LEU A 599 -21.70 -6.58 44.17
N ILE A 600 -22.64 -7.49 44.47
CA ILE A 600 -23.51 -7.42 45.66
C ILE A 600 -23.34 -8.62 46.59
N ASN A 601 -22.25 -9.38 46.45
CA ASN A 601 -21.91 -10.41 47.42
C ASN A 601 -21.48 -9.76 48.75
N SER A 602 -21.46 -10.53 49.84
CA SER A 602 -21.15 -10.02 51.18
C SER A 602 -19.79 -9.34 51.29
N GLU A 603 -18.84 -9.71 50.44
CA GLU A 603 -17.47 -9.19 50.45
C GLU A 603 -17.34 -7.87 49.68
N ASN A 604 -18.05 -7.71 48.57
CA ASN A 604 -17.90 -6.58 47.64
C ASN A 604 -18.98 -5.51 47.79
N MET A 605 -20.13 -5.81 48.41
CA MET A 605 -21.28 -4.89 48.44
C MET A 605 -20.94 -3.51 49.00
N ASN A 606 -20.17 -3.44 50.08
CA ASN A 606 -19.71 -2.19 50.66
C ASN A 606 -18.82 -1.40 49.69
N GLN A 607 -17.84 -2.06 49.08
CA GLN A 607 -16.93 -1.46 48.11
C GLN A 607 -17.67 -0.95 46.89
N THR A 608 -18.64 -1.71 46.37
CA THR A 608 -19.49 -1.32 45.24
C THR A 608 -20.31 -0.06 45.58
N ILE A 609 -20.91 -0.01 46.76
CA ILE A 609 -21.70 1.15 47.18
C ILE A 609 -20.81 2.39 47.33
N ASP A 610 -19.65 2.25 47.99
CA ASP A 610 -18.70 3.35 48.18
C ASP A 610 -18.20 3.87 46.83
N PHE A 611 -17.90 2.98 45.89
CA PHE A 611 -17.55 3.31 44.52
C PHE A 611 -18.68 4.10 43.81
N ILE A 612 -19.94 3.69 43.95
CA ILE A 612 -21.08 4.42 43.35
C ILE A 612 -21.23 5.81 43.95
N ILE A 613 -21.11 5.94 45.27
CA ILE A 613 -21.19 7.23 45.97
C ILE A 613 -20.07 8.15 45.50
N GLU A 614 -18.84 7.66 45.44
CA GLU A 614 -17.68 8.42 44.99
C GLU A 614 -17.89 8.93 43.55
N ASN A 615 -18.42 8.09 42.66
CA ASN A 615 -18.74 8.49 41.29
C ASN A 615 -19.87 9.54 41.23
N ILE A 616 -20.94 9.39 42.01
CA ILE A 616 -22.03 10.38 42.10
C ILE A 616 -21.48 11.74 42.58
N THR A 617 -20.70 11.74 43.66
CA THR A 617 -20.11 12.96 44.26
C THR A 617 -19.17 13.65 43.27
N SER A 618 -18.33 12.88 42.56
CA SER A 618 -17.43 13.44 41.55
C SER A 618 -18.15 14.00 40.33
N LEU A 619 -19.31 13.44 39.94
CA LEU A 619 -20.09 13.85 38.76
C LEU A 619 -20.82 15.17 38.97
N VAL A 620 -21.28 15.46 40.19
CA VAL A 620 -22.20 16.56 40.44
C VAL A 620 -21.58 17.72 41.23
N ARG A 621 -20.32 17.60 41.69
CA ARG A 621 -19.65 18.58 42.58
C ARG A 621 -20.56 18.91 43.78
N LEU A 622 -20.70 17.95 44.68
CA LEU A 622 -21.49 18.14 45.91
C LEU A 622 -20.64 18.86 46.97
N LYS A 623 -21.28 19.65 47.84
CA LYS A 623 -20.67 20.08 49.12
C LYS A 623 -20.28 18.83 49.93
N ASN A 624 -19.35 18.95 50.88
CA ASN A 624 -19.04 17.85 51.80
C ASN A 624 -20.35 17.32 52.40
N LEU A 625 -20.71 16.08 52.05
CA LEU A 625 -21.92 15.45 52.52
C LEU A 625 -21.76 15.23 54.03
N ASP A 626 -22.72 15.72 54.81
CA ASP A 626 -22.75 15.39 56.23
C ASP A 626 -22.91 13.86 56.42
N GLU A 627 -22.53 13.36 57.60
CA GLU A 627 -22.53 11.92 57.90
C GLU A 627 -23.94 11.31 57.74
N LYS A 628 -24.99 12.08 58.05
CA LYS A 628 -26.40 11.66 57.98
C LYS A 628 -26.88 11.49 56.54
N VAL A 629 -26.51 12.40 55.65
CA VAL A 629 -26.82 12.40 54.21
C VAL A 629 -26.01 11.30 53.53
N SER A 630 -24.73 11.13 53.89
CA SER A 630 -23.90 10.03 53.39
C SER A 630 -24.50 8.65 53.74
N LYS A 631 -24.87 8.45 55.02
CA LYS A 631 -25.56 7.23 55.49
C LYS A 631 -26.91 7.02 54.79
N SER A 632 -27.68 8.09 54.58
CA SER A 632 -28.95 8.04 53.86
C SER A 632 -28.78 7.65 52.39
N LEU A 633 -27.74 8.16 51.72
CA LEU A 633 -27.40 7.81 50.34
C LEU A 633 -26.98 6.33 50.25
N ARG A 634 -26.10 5.89 51.14
CA ARG A 634 -25.63 4.50 51.27
C ARG A 634 -26.78 3.52 51.41
N ASN A 635 -27.64 3.71 52.41
CA ASN A 635 -28.81 2.87 52.66
C ASN A 635 -29.81 2.89 51.49
N THR A 636 -29.86 3.99 50.74
CA THR A 636 -30.76 4.11 49.58
C THR A 636 -30.23 3.29 48.39
N ILE A 637 -28.92 3.31 48.13
CA ILE A 637 -28.28 2.47 47.10
C ILE A 637 -28.37 0.99 47.49
N GLU A 638 -28.06 0.67 48.75
CA GLU A 638 -28.14 -0.68 49.29
C GLU A 638 -29.56 -1.29 49.12
N SER A 639 -30.58 -0.50 49.45
CA SER A 639 -31.98 -0.89 49.29
C SER A 639 -32.37 -1.13 47.82
N ILE A 640 -31.76 -0.42 46.86
CA ILE A 640 -31.95 -0.69 45.43
C ILE A 640 -31.34 -2.05 45.07
N PHE A 641 -30.12 -2.36 45.55
CA PHE A 641 -29.47 -3.64 45.28
C PHE A 641 -30.23 -4.83 45.85
N TYR A 642 -30.71 -4.78 47.10
CA TYR A 642 -31.56 -5.84 47.63
C TYR A 642 -32.85 -6.01 46.83
N SER A 643 -33.49 -4.90 46.45
CA SER A 643 -34.71 -4.95 45.63
C SER A 643 -34.47 -5.58 44.26
N LEU A 644 -33.29 -5.39 43.67
CA LEU A 644 -32.91 -6.03 42.40
C LEU A 644 -32.56 -7.51 42.61
N LYS A 645 -31.83 -7.86 43.68
CA LYS A 645 -31.43 -9.24 44.02
C LYS A 645 -32.64 -10.14 44.27
N GLU A 646 -33.63 -9.63 45.00
CA GLU A 646 -34.88 -10.35 45.31
C GLU A 646 -35.79 -10.53 44.08
N ASN A 647 -35.52 -9.83 42.98
CA ASN A 647 -36.38 -9.80 41.79
C ASN A 647 -35.59 -10.10 40.50
N PRO A 648 -35.02 -11.31 40.35
CA PRO A 648 -34.20 -11.67 39.19
C PRO A 648 -34.95 -11.55 37.86
N ALA A 649 -36.26 -11.85 37.82
CA ALA A 649 -37.06 -11.65 36.61
C ALA A 649 -37.10 -10.18 36.14
N TYR A 650 -37.12 -9.22 37.08
CA TYR A 650 -37.05 -7.80 36.76
C TYR A 650 -35.65 -7.39 36.26
N LEU A 651 -34.61 -7.91 36.91
CA LEU A 651 -33.22 -7.68 36.53
C LEU A 651 -32.93 -8.18 35.10
N ASN A 652 -33.31 -9.42 34.78
CA ASN A 652 -33.07 -10.03 33.47
C ASN A 652 -33.83 -9.30 32.35
N ARG A 653 -35.04 -8.79 32.64
CA ARG A 653 -35.78 -7.91 31.71
C ARG A 653 -35.03 -6.60 31.48
N THR A 654 -34.47 -6.00 32.53
CA THR A 654 -33.65 -4.78 32.45
C THR A 654 -32.40 -5.03 31.59
N PHE A 655 -31.70 -6.14 31.80
CA PHE A 655 -30.56 -6.55 30.98
C PHE A 655 -30.93 -6.82 29.52
N ASN A 656 -32.04 -7.49 29.26
CA ASN A 656 -32.54 -7.70 27.90
C ASN A 656 -32.88 -6.36 27.20
N LYS A 657 -33.45 -5.40 27.92
CA LYS A 657 -33.68 -4.04 27.40
C LYS A 657 -32.38 -3.29 27.11
N LEU A 658 -31.41 -3.38 28.01
CA LEU A 658 -30.07 -2.84 27.81
C LEU A 658 -29.45 -3.44 26.55
N LEU A 659 -29.48 -4.77 26.42
CA LEU A 659 -28.91 -5.48 25.28
C LEU A 659 -29.58 -5.08 23.96
N LYS A 660 -30.92 -5.00 23.91
CA LYS A 660 -31.66 -4.51 22.73
C LYS A 660 -31.28 -3.08 22.33
N LYS A 661 -30.81 -2.24 23.26
CA LYS A 661 -30.34 -0.89 22.96
C LYS A 661 -28.89 -0.88 22.51
N VAL A 662 -28.05 -1.63 23.20
CA VAL A 662 -26.65 -1.84 22.81
C VAL A 662 -26.58 -2.40 21.39
N GLN A 663 -27.49 -3.30 21.00
CA GLN A 663 -27.63 -3.82 19.64
C GLN A 663 -27.96 -2.75 18.59
N LYS A 664 -28.61 -1.65 18.98
CA LYS A 664 -28.93 -0.52 18.09
C LYS A 664 -27.78 0.49 17.99
N ILE A 665 -26.72 0.34 18.78
CA ILE A 665 -25.53 1.20 18.70
C ILE A 665 -24.78 0.84 17.43
N ASN A 666 -24.52 1.84 16.59
CA ASN A 666 -23.54 1.74 15.53
C ASN A 666 -22.15 1.96 16.18
N LEU A 667 -21.49 0.86 16.56
CA LEU A 667 -20.17 0.91 17.20
C LEU A 667 -19.13 1.60 16.32
N TYR A 668 -19.29 1.49 15.01
CA TYR A 668 -18.38 2.11 14.05
C TYR A 668 -18.47 3.64 14.07
N ASP A 669 -19.68 4.20 14.10
CA ASP A 669 -19.93 5.63 14.24
C ASP A 669 -19.43 6.15 15.60
N VAL A 670 -19.48 5.31 16.64
CA VAL A 670 -18.91 5.62 17.95
C VAL A 670 -17.39 5.67 17.89
N LEU A 671 -16.73 4.64 17.36
CA LEU A 671 -15.26 4.59 17.21
C LEU A 671 -14.73 5.73 16.35
N LEU A 672 -15.51 6.19 15.37
CA LEU A 672 -15.15 7.30 14.49
C LEU A 672 -15.66 8.67 14.98
N ASN A 673 -16.17 8.75 16.22
CA ASN A 673 -16.65 9.97 16.87
C ASN A 673 -17.71 10.76 16.07
N LYS A 674 -18.57 10.09 15.30
CA LYS A 674 -19.60 10.75 14.48
C LYS A 674 -20.86 11.12 15.25
N LYS A 675 -21.19 10.39 16.33
CA LYS A 675 -22.42 10.59 17.10
C LYS A 675 -22.20 10.46 18.60
N PRO A 676 -22.77 11.35 19.42
CA PRO A 676 -22.68 11.24 20.87
C PRO A 676 -23.57 10.10 21.41
N ILE A 677 -22.98 9.22 22.21
CA ILE A 677 -23.66 8.06 22.86
C ILE A 677 -24.70 8.50 23.91
N LYS A 678 -24.62 9.75 24.39
CA LYS A 678 -25.28 10.25 25.62
C LYS A 678 -26.80 9.99 25.73
N LYS A 679 -27.54 9.89 24.62
CA LYS A 679 -29.02 9.69 24.66
C LYS A 679 -29.44 8.23 24.93
N ILE A 680 -28.55 7.25 24.71
CA ILE A 680 -28.89 5.81 24.71
C ILE A 680 -28.99 5.24 26.13
N PHE A 681 -28.16 5.73 27.06
CA PHE A 681 -28.09 5.26 28.45
C PHE A 681 -28.90 6.11 29.44
N SER A 682 -29.94 6.81 29.00
CA SER A 682 -30.78 7.57 29.93
C SER A 682 -31.55 6.63 30.88
N TRP A 683 -31.65 6.97 32.17
CA TRP A 683 -32.30 6.13 33.18
C TRP A 683 -33.77 5.81 32.83
N LYS A 684 -34.50 6.77 32.23
CA LYS A 684 -35.90 6.62 31.74
C LYS A 684 -36.04 5.46 30.77
N SER A 685 -34.93 5.08 30.17
CA SER A 685 -34.84 4.11 29.12
C SER A 685 -34.70 2.67 29.67
N PHE A 686 -34.36 2.51 30.95
CA PHE A 686 -34.20 1.21 31.62
C PHE A 686 -35.41 0.83 32.50
N VAL A 687 -36.38 1.73 32.66
CA VAL A 687 -37.57 1.52 33.47
C VAL A 687 -38.63 0.74 32.67
N ASP A 688 -39.14 -0.37 33.21
CA ASP A 688 -40.31 -1.08 32.68
C ASP A 688 -41.48 -0.99 33.65
N PHE A 689 -42.59 -0.42 33.20
CA PHE A 689 -43.83 -0.41 33.99
C PHE A 689 -44.74 -1.59 33.68
N ARG A 690 -44.39 -2.46 32.73
CA ARG A 690 -45.21 -3.62 32.36
C ARG A 690 -44.82 -4.85 33.21
N ASP A 691 -45.81 -5.36 33.94
CA ASP A 691 -45.88 -6.58 34.76
C ASP A 691 -45.04 -6.68 36.04
N ILE A 692 -44.22 -5.69 36.40
CA ILE A 692 -43.53 -5.65 37.72
C ILE A 692 -43.59 -4.23 38.30
N PHE A 693 -44.76 -3.60 38.21
CA PHE A 693 -45.00 -2.20 38.57
C PHE A 693 -44.51 -1.86 39.99
N PHE A 694 -44.72 -2.75 40.96
CA PHE A 694 -44.35 -2.54 42.36
C PHE A 694 -42.83 -2.46 42.58
N VAL A 695 -42.05 -3.34 41.97
CA VAL A 695 -40.57 -3.32 42.08
C VAL A 695 -40.01 -2.10 41.36
N THR A 696 -40.52 -1.81 40.17
CA THR A 696 -40.17 -0.61 39.40
C THR A 696 -40.44 0.66 40.21
N PHE A 697 -41.61 0.77 40.84
CA PHE A 697 -41.97 1.92 41.68
C PHE A 697 -41.10 2.02 42.94
N LYS A 698 -40.80 0.89 43.59
CA LYS A 698 -39.89 0.81 44.75
C LYS A 698 -38.49 1.34 44.40
N ILE A 699 -37.91 0.88 43.30
CA ILE A 699 -36.60 1.35 42.80
C ILE A 699 -36.68 2.81 42.36
N TYR A 700 -37.72 3.19 41.63
CA TYR A 700 -37.90 4.56 41.13
C TYR A 700 -37.98 5.59 42.27
N ARG A 701 -38.73 5.30 43.33
CA ARG A 701 -38.81 6.15 44.53
C ARG A 701 -37.44 6.33 45.18
N LYS A 702 -36.62 5.28 45.22
CA LYS A 702 -35.25 5.34 45.76
C LYS A 702 -34.32 6.15 44.85
N ILE A 703 -34.43 6.01 43.53
CA ILE A 703 -33.70 6.85 42.56
C ILE A 703 -34.09 8.33 42.69
N LEU A 704 -35.38 8.64 42.89
CA LEU A 704 -35.84 10.01 43.14
C LEU A 704 -35.25 10.57 44.44
N LYS A 705 -35.16 9.76 45.49
CA LYS A 705 -34.50 10.15 46.74
C LYS A 705 -33.02 10.47 46.52
N ILE A 706 -32.29 9.66 45.75
CA ILE A 706 -30.89 9.95 45.36
C ILE A 706 -30.81 11.29 44.60
N LYS A 707 -31.68 11.51 43.62
CA LYS A 707 -31.70 12.78 42.87
C LYS A 707 -32.01 13.99 43.74
N TRP A 708 -32.91 13.84 44.70
CA TRP A 708 -33.24 14.88 45.66
C TRP A 708 -32.02 15.20 46.56
N ILE A 709 -31.37 14.17 47.13
CA ILE A 709 -30.11 14.34 47.89
C ILE A 709 -29.06 15.09 47.06
N ILE A 710 -28.87 14.69 45.80
CA ILE A 710 -27.94 15.35 44.88
C ILE A 710 -28.31 16.82 44.66
N ARG A 711 -29.59 17.13 44.46
CA ARG A 711 -30.07 18.50 44.19
C ARG A 711 -29.84 19.44 45.37
N GLU A 712 -30.16 18.99 46.59
CA GLU A 712 -30.02 19.80 47.81
C GLU A 712 -28.56 20.09 48.18
N ASN A 713 -27.63 19.24 47.74
CA ASN A 713 -26.22 19.31 48.13
C ASN A 713 -25.29 19.71 46.98
N LYS A 714 -25.85 20.11 45.83
CA LYS A 714 -25.09 20.53 44.66
C LYS A 714 -24.47 21.92 44.87
N ILE A 715 -23.19 22.07 44.51
CA ILE A 715 -22.48 23.36 44.46
C ILE A 715 -22.88 24.14 43.21
#